data_AF-A0A4W6D3D9-F1
#
_entry.id   AF-A0A4W6D3D9-F1
#
_cell.length_a   1.000
_cell.length_b   1.000
_cell.length_c   1.000
_cell.angle_alpha   90.00
_cell.angle_beta   90.00
_cell.angle_gamma   90.00
#
_symmetry.space_group_name_H-M   'P 1'
#
loop_
_entity.id
_entity.type
_entity.pdbx_description
1 polymer ?
#
loop_
_entity_poly.entity_id
_entity_poly.type
_entity_poly.pdbx_seq_one_letter_code
_entity_poly.pdbx_strand_id
1 'polypeptide(L)'
;MTVKLDFEECLKDSPRWILTLVLHVCVPQLVKQCQAMLEAGRVYCQTSKSFVNGLRELGHQYLSLSLPPFPCQEVIETTQKSVKLKLQNFVKEDVRRFKDVRKEFERSSETLEGALAKNAQAPRGKQHEVEEASNALLNARRTFRSEALDYVLEINVIEAKKKTDILSAMLSMMEAQAQFFQHGHQSLSELDEYRRKLNEEHTQFVLNSAREKRDMEQRHAAIKKKDVSYDDSIMDFNADAANGIAMEGYLYKRASNAFKTWSRRWFSIQKNQLVYQKKFKDQPTVVVEDLRLCTVKPSTENERRFCFEVVSPSKCCLLQADSERQQQAWISAVQNSIASAFQEHREDPLSPRQRCSSVSAGTMGGGGGGGGGDQENEGRKALDEVQAIPGNRQCCDCGEPGPDWASINLGITLCIVCSGIHRSLGVHFSKVRSLTLDSWEPELIKLMCELGNTVINRIYEARIDEITIKKPHPSSPRGDKESWIRSKYVEKKFIQKLPETGRNPPLRRSSARRNRATTQDRGVQRPPLKPKPNRATLPRVTGLSPNMDEEEEDLSGLHPGALLYRSAALQNFPVMADALAHGADVNWVNVAEDSSTPLIQAVSNALAACEFLLQNGANVNQADSNGRGPLHHATIFGHTGLVCLFLKRGADYNARDKNQKDPITIAVDNANADIVTLLRIAKMNKEMREMDGAFGQSGDETYQDIFRDFSHMASNNPEKLKRRSADPKS
;
A
#
# COMPACT_ATOMS: atom_id res chain seq x y z
N MET A 1 64.56 43.59 12.51
CA MET A 1 64.09 44.76 13.29
C MET A 1 62.58 44.84 13.12
N THR A 2 61.80 44.57 14.17
CA THR A 2 60.35 44.81 14.17
C THR A 2 60.13 46.30 14.19
N VAL A 3 59.81 46.89 13.03
CA VAL A 3 59.40 48.29 12.96
C VAL A 3 58.01 48.33 13.60
N LYS A 4 57.91 48.78 14.85
CA LYS A 4 56.61 49.05 15.47
C LYS A 4 55.94 50.14 14.64
N LEU A 5 54.66 49.95 14.31
CA LEU A 5 53.90 50.98 13.63
C LEU A 5 53.77 52.17 14.58
N ASP A 6 54.22 53.33 14.10
CA ASP A 6 54.17 54.58 14.85
C ASP A 6 52.76 55.17 14.80
N PHE A 7 52.23 55.50 15.98
CA PHE A 7 50.92 56.13 16.12
C PHE A 7 50.91 57.54 15.53
N GLU A 8 52.05 58.24 15.51
CA GLU A 8 52.12 59.60 14.94
C GLU A 8 52.03 59.61 13.40
N GLU A 9 52.62 58.60 12.73
CA GLU A 9 52.52 58.45 11.28
C GLU A 9 51.13 58.01 10.81
N CYS A 10 50.40 57.27 11.65
CA CYS A 10 49.00 56.91 11.42
C CYS A 10 48.09 58.13 11.27
N LEU A 11 48.28 59.14 12.12
CA LEU A 11 47.47 60.37 12.09
C LEU A 11 47.76 61.26 10.87
N LYS A 12 48.90 61.06 10.22
CA LYS A 12 49.32 61.76 9.00
C LYS A 12 48.79 61.13 7.71
N ASP A 13 48.30 59.89 7.77
CA ASP A 13 47.81 59.12 6.61
C ASP A 13 48.82 59.12 5.45
N SER A 14 50.10 58.92 5.76
CA SER A 14 51.16 59.05 4.78
C SER A 14 51.21 57.84 3.84
N PRO A 15 51.57 57.99 2.55
CA PRO A 15 51.76 56.85 1.65
C PRO A 15 52.78 55.82 2.18
N ARG A 16 53.75 56.28 2.97
CA ARG A 16 54.73 55.44 3.66
C ARG A 16 54.09 54.58 4.75
N TRP A 17 53.12 55.12 5.50
CA TRP A 17 52.35 54.38 6.48
C TRP A 17 51.46 53.32 5.83
N ILE A 18 50.77 53.67 4.73
CA ILE A 18 49.96 52.73 3.93
C ILE A 18 50.81 51.56 3.41
N LEU A 19 52.01 51.83 2.91
CA LEU A 19 52.93 50.79 2.43
C LEU A 19 53.42 49.87 3.56
N THR A 20 53.60 50.41 4.76
CA THR A 20 54.03 49.65 5.94
C THR A 20 52.90 48.73 6.44
N LEU A 21 51.65 49.16 6.38
CA LEU A 21 50.47 48.35 6.72
C LEU A 21 50.33 47.07 5.87
N VAL A 22 50.63 47.16 4.56
CA VAL A 22 50.50 46.03 3.61
C VAL A 22 51.48 44.89 3.90
N LEU A 23 52.66 45.20 4.44
CA LEU A 23 53.74 44.22 4.68
C LEU A 23 53.51 43.31 5.90
N HIS A 24 52.63 43.68 6.84
CA HIS A 24 52.38 42.92 8.08
C HIS A 24 51.33 41.79 7.96
N VAL A 25 50.79 41.52 6.76
CA VAL A 25 49.64 40.61 6.52
C VAL A 25 50.05 39.14 6.26
N CYS A 26 50.83 38.52 7.15
CA CYS A 26 51.19 37.08 7.04
C CYS A 26 50.32 36.13 7.88
N VAL A 27 49.47 36.65 8.76
CA VAL A 27 48.59 35.86 9.65
C VAL A 27 47.41 35.17 8.93
N PRO A 28 46.75 35.76 7.90
CA PRO A 28 45.58 35.16 7.27
C PRO A 28 45.83 33.83 6.56
N GLN A 29 47.01 33.64 5.98
CA GLN A 29 47.35 32.41 5.25
C GLN A 29 47.53 31.23 6.21
N LEU A 30 48.18 31.44 7.36
CA LEU A 30 48.35 30.40 8.39
C LEU A 30 47.00 29.97 8.95
N VAL A 31 46.11 30.93 9.25
CA VAL A 31 44.75 30.66 9.74
C VAL A 31 43.94 29.83 8.74
N LYS A 32 44.04 30.14 7.44
CA LYS A 32 43.39 29.38 6.37
C LYS A 32 43.88 27.93 6.34
N GLN A 33 45.19 27.69 6.49
CA GLN A 33 45.75 26.33 6.50
C GLN A 33 45.35 25.56 7.77
N CYS A 34 45.31 26.20 8.94
CA CYS A 34 44.82 25.58 10.17
C CYS A 34 43.34 25.16 10.04
N GLN A 35 42.50 26.00 9.44
CA GLN A 35 41.08 25.67 9.19
C GLN A 35 40.93 24.50 8.22
N ALA A 36 41.71 24.45 7.13
CA ALA A 36 41.71 23.33 6.20
C ALA A 36 42.10 22.01 6.87
N MET A 37 43.12 22.04 7.73
CA MET A 37 43.54 20.87 8.52
C MET A 37 42.45 20.38 9.47
N LEU A 38 41.74 21.29 10.16
CA LEU A 38 40.64 20.93 11.05
C LEU A 38 39.43 20.34 10.31
N GLU A 39 39.15 20.82 9.10
CA GLU A 39 38.07 20.29 8.27
C GLU A 39 38.40 18.89 7.75
N ALA A 40 39.61 18.71 7.21
CA ALA A 40 40.08 17.41 6.74
C ALA A 40 40.09 16.36 7.86
N GLY A 41 40.53 16.73 9.07
CA GLY A 41 40.49 15.85 10.25
C GLY A 41 39.07 15.40 10.60
N ARG A 42 38.08 16.31 10.56
CA ARG A 42 36.68 15.98 10.83
C ARG A 42 36.12 14.98 9.82
N VAL A 43 36.37 15.22 8.54
CA VAL A 43 35.93 14.33 7.46
C VAL A 43 36.55 12.94 7.62
N TYR A 44 37.85 12.88 7.92
CA TYR A 44 38.56 11.62 8.18
C TYR A 44 37.95 10.83 9.34
N CYS A 45 37.68 11.47 10.50
CA CYS A 45 37.03 10.83 11.63
C CYS A 45 35.66 10.26 11.28
N GLN A 46 34.82 11.07 10.64
CA GLN A 46 33.45 10.66 10.28
C GLN A 46 33.46 9.47 9.32
N THR A 47 34.34 9.51 8.32
CA THR A 47 34.47 8.44 7.32
C THR A 47 35.02 7.17 7.96
N SER A 48 36.04 7.28 8.82
CA SER A 48 36.63 6.14 9.53
C SER A 48 35.61 5.45 10.44
N LYS A 49 34.80 6.21 11.18
CA LYS A 49 33.72 5.67 12.02
C LYS A 49 32.67 4.91 11.19
N SER A 50 32.28 5.49 10.05
CA SER A 50 31.31 4.88 9.15
C SER A 50 31.83 3.56 8.56
N PHE A 51 33.11 3.54 8.18
CA PHE A 51 33.78 2.34 7.68
C PHE A 51 33.83 1.20 8.70
N VAL A 52 34.24 1.49 9.94
CA VAL A 52 34.28 0.49 11.02
C VAL A 52 32.88 -0.07 11.34
N ASN A 53 31.85 0.77 11.32
CA ASN A 53 30.46 0.32 11.51
C ASN A 53 30.01 -0.61 10.37
N GLY A 54 30.31 -0.26 9.12
CA GLY A 54 29.99 -1.12 7.97
C GLY A 54 30.68 -2.49 8.06
N LEU A 55 31.94 -2.55 8.51
CA LEU A 55 32.63 -3.82 8.76
C LEU A 55 31.97 -4.65 9.87
N ARG A 56 31.45 -4.00 10.92
CA ARG A 56 30.74 -4.69 12.01
C ARG A 56 29.42 -5.29 11.53
N GLU A 57 28.65 -4.54 10.75
CA GLU A 57 27.38 -5.02 10.17
C GLU A 57 27.60 -6.23 9.26
N LEU A 58 28.62 -6.16 8.39
CA LEU A 58 28.99 -7.27 7.52
C LEU A 58 29.47 -8.49 8.34
N GLY A 59 30.29 -8.26 9.38
CA GLY A 59 30.77 -9.32 10.27
C GLY A 59 29.63 -10.08 10.96
N HIS A 60 28.59 -9.38 11.42
CA HIS A 60 27.43 -10.01 12.04
C HIS A 60 26.60 -10.87 11.07
N GLN A 61 26.48 -10.48 9.81
CA GLN A 61 25.70 -11.22 8.83
C GLN A 61 26.40 -12.50 8.32
N TYR A 62 27.73 -12.48 8.18
CA TYR A 62 28.45 -13.53 7.45
C TYR A 62 29.37 -14.39 8.30
N LEU A 63 29.87 -13.90 9.43
CA LEU A 63 30.97 -14.55 10.15
C LEU A 63 30.59 -15.04 11.55
N SER A 64 29.47 -14.62 12.14
CA SER A 64 29.11 -14.88 13.55
C SER A 64 30.22 -14.56 14.57
N LEU A 65 31.26 -13.85 14.13
CA LEU A 65 32.41 -13.47 14.93
C LEU A 65 32.14 -12.08 15.53
N SER A 66 32.23 -11.99 16.85
CA SER A 66 32.29 -10.70 17.54
C SER A 66 33.64 -10.03 17.23
N LEU A 67 33.65 -9.18 16.21
CA LEU A 67 34.79 -8.29 15.97
C LEU A 67 35.01 -7.44 17.24
N PRO A 68 36.22 -7.44 17.83
CA PRO A 68 36.48 -6.61 19.00
C PRO A 68 36.25 -5.13 18.65
N PRO A 69 35.83 -4.31 19.63
CA PRO A 69 35.71 -2.87 19.41
C PRO A 69 37.08 -2.33 19.01
N PHE A 70 37.21 -1.82 17.78
CA PHE A 70 38.45 -1.21 17.31
C PHE A 70 38.85 -0.05 18.24
N PRO A 71 39.94 -0.17 19.02
CA PRO A 71 40.35 0.86 19.98
C PRO A 71 40.87 2.15 19.32
N CYS A 72 41.15 2.11 18.01
CA CYS A 72 41.63 3.26 17.25
C CYS A 72 40.64 4.44 17.22
N GLN A 73 39.34 4.20 17.36
CA GLN A 73 38.35 5.28 17.25
C GLN A 73 38.47 6.29 18.41
N GLU A 74 38.60 5.79 19.63
CA GLU A 74 38.62 6.62 20.84
C GLU A 74 39.92 7.43 20.95
N VAL A 75 41.04 6.82 20.54
CA VAL A 75 42.36 7.46 20.49
C VAL A 75 42.40 8.57 19.43
N ILE A 76 41.91 8.30 18.21
CA ILE A 76 41.86 9.31 17.13
C ILE A 76 40.95 10.48 17.54
N GLU A 77 39.77 10.21 18.10
CA GLU A 77 38.84 11.26 18.50
C GLU A 77 39.38 12.13 19.64
N THR A 78 40.02 11.53 20.66
CA THR A 78 40.49 12.25 21.84
C THR A 78 41.65 13.19 21.51
N THR A 79 42.64 12.71 20.74
CA THR A 79 43.79 13.55 20.41
C THR A 79 43.46 14.62 19.38
N GLN A 80 42.58 14.34 18.40
CA GLN A 80 42.13 15.36 17.46
C GLN A 80 41.25 16.43 18.12
N LYS A 81 40.44 16.10 19.13
CA LYS A 81 39.71 17.08 19.95
C LYS A 81 40.66 18.03 20.67
N SER A 82 41.77 17.53 21.21
CA SER A 82 42.78 18.35 21.89
C SER A 82 43.46 19.36 20.95
N VAL A 83 43.91 18.91 19.76
CA VAL A 83 44.49 19.79 18.72
C VAL A 83 43.47 20.83 18.24
N LYS A 84 42.22 20.40 18.01
CA LYS A 84 41.12 21.28 17.60
C LYS A 84 40.84 22.37 18.63
N LEU A 85 40.75 22.03 19.92
CA LEU A 85 40.41 22.97 20.98
C LEU A 85 41.46 24.09 21.08
N LYS A 86 42.75 23.74 21.05
CA LYS A 86 43.85 24.71 21.15
C LYS A 86 43.93 25.64 19.92
N LEU A 87 43.79 25.11 18.70
CA LEU A 87 43.78 25.92 17.47
C LEU A 87 42.52 26.78 17.33
N GLN A 88 41.37 26.27 17.78
CA GLN A 88 40.10 26.97 17.68
C GLN A 88 40.06 28.20 18.58
N ASN A 89 40.68 28.16 19.77
CA ASN A 89 40.76 29.32 20.67
C ASN A 89 41.58 30.46 20.05
N PHE A 90 42.77 30.17 19.52
CA PHE A 90 43.61 31.15 18.83
C PHE A 90 42.90 31.83 17.63
N VAL A 91 42.21 31.02 16.81
CA VAL A 91 41.49 31.54 15.64
C VAL A 91 40.24 32.32 16.02
N LYS A 92 39.55 31.94 17.12
CA LYS A 92 38.31 32.61 17.54
C LYS A 92 38.52 33.89 18.31
N GLU A 93 39.55 33.98 19.16
CA GLU A 93 39.72 35.12 20.05
C GLU A 93 40.62 36.20 19.46
N ASP A 94 41.85 35.87 19.06
CA ASP A 94 42.82 36.88 18.61
C ASP A 94 42.62 37.29 17.14
N VAL A 95 42.34 36.33 16.25
CA VAL A 95 42.20 36.62 14.80
C VAL A 95 40.86 37.29 14.47
N ARG A 96 39.79 36.96 15.22
CA ARG A 96 38.47 37.54 15.00
C ARG A 96 38.47 39.03 15.34
N ARG A 97 39.01 39.38 16.50
CA ARG A 97 39.11 40.77 16.95
C ARG A 97 39.88 41.64 15.97
N PHE A 98 41.01 41.14 15.45
CA PHE A 98 41.78 41.81 14.40
C PHE A 98 40.97 42.06 13.12
N LYS A 99 40.21 41.06 12.66
CA LYS A 99 39.38 41.18 11.45
C LYS A 99 38.28 42.22 11.63
N ASP A 100 37.68 42.29 12.80
CA ASP A 100 36.60 43.22 13.09
C ASP A 100 37.13 44.67 13.10
N VAL A 101 38.26 44.92 13.77
CA VAL A 101 38.91 46.25 13.80
C VAL A 101 39.42 46.67 12.40
N ARG A 102 39.99 45.73 11.64
CA ARG A 102 40.41 45.99 10.25
C ARG A 102 39.24 46.44 9.36
N LYS A 103 38.11 45.73 9.46
CA LYS A 103 36.93 46.04 8.65
C LYS A 103 36.38 47.42 8.97
N GLU A 104 36.40 47.79 10.25
CA GLU A 104 35.95 49.11 10.70
C GLU A 104 36.88 50.22 10.21
N PHE A 105 38.20 49.99 10.27
CA PHE A 105 39.20 50.89 9.69
C PHE A 105 39.01 51.08 8.18
N GLU A 106 38.89 50.00 7.39
CA GLU A 106 38.67 50.06 5.94
C GLU A 106 37.38 50.86 5.60
N ARG A 107 36.29 50.62 6.35
CA ARG A 107 35.03 51.38 6.22
C ARG A 107 35.21 52.86 6.52
N SER A 108 35.96 53.20 7.57
CA SER A 108 36.23 54.59 7.95
C SER A 108 37.09 55.31 6.89
N SER A 109 37.99 54.58 6.23
CA SER A 109 38.85 55.08 5.14
C SER A 109 38.02 55.42 3.90
N GLU A 110 37.15 54.51 3.45
CA GLU A 110 36.22 54.77 2.32
C GLU A 110 35.31 55.98 2.60
N THR A 111 34.84 56.10 3.85
CA THR A 111 34.00 57.23 4.28
C THR A 111 34.76 58.55 4.24
N LEU A 112 36.04 58.55 4.64
CA LEU A 112 36.91 59.72 4.58
C LEU A 112 37.19 60.14 3.13
N GLU A 113 37.49 59.20 2.22
CA GLU A 113 37.69 59.49 0.80
C GLU A 113 36.44 60.12 0.18
N GLY A 114 35.25 59.56 0.47
CA GLY A 114 33.98 60.11 0.02
C GLY A 114 33.72 61.53 0.55
N ALA A 115 34.05 61.80 1.81
CA ALA A 115 33.91 63.13 2.42
C ALA A 115 34.91 64.14 1.84
N LEU A 116 36.15 63.73 1.55
CA LEU A 116 37.16 64.55 0.89
C LEU A 116 36.72 64.95 -0.52
N ALA A 117 36.21 64.00 -1.30
CA ALA A 117 35.72 64.26 -2.66
C ALA A 117 34.54 65.24 -2.67
N LYS A 118 33.57 65.04 -1.77
CA LYS A 118 32.41 65.95 -1.63
C LYS A 118 32.82 67.36 -1.20
N ASN A 119 33.79 67.47 -0.28
CA ASN A 119 34.30 68.77 0.16
C ASN A 119 35.04 69.50 -0.96
N ALA A 120 35.87 68.79 -1.74
CA ALA A 120 36.61 69.37 -2.86
C ALA A 120 35.72 69.85 -4.02
N GLN A 121 34.59 69.18 -4.25
CA GLN A 121 33.63 69.51 -5.31
C GLN A 121 32.57 70.55 -4.91
N ALA A 122 32.59 71.01 -3.65
CA ALA A 122 31.59 71.94 -3.15
C ALA A 122 31.68 73.31 -3.88
N PRO A 123 30.58 73.82 -4.46
CA PRO A 123 30.60 75.05 -5.25
C PRO A 123 30.79 76.29 -4.38
N ARG A 124 31.80 77.10 -4.70
CA ARG A 124 32.16 78.32 -3.94
C ARG A 124 31.03 79.35 -3.78
N GLY A 125 30.04 79.34 -4.68
CA GLY A 125 28.89 80.26 -4.63
C GLY A 125 27.79 79.87 -3.63
N LYS A 126 27.87 78.71 -2.98
CA LYS A 126 26.86 78.22 -2.04
C LYS A 126 27.47 77.92 -0.68
N GLN A 127 27.52 78.93 0.18
CA GLN A 127 28.19 78.87 1.49
C GLN A 127 27.66 77.76 2.40
N HIS A 128 26.35 77.53 2.42
CA HIS A 128 25.71 76.46 3.22
C HIS A 128 26.18 75.05 2.81
N GLU A 129 26.28 74.76 1.51
CA GLU A 129 26.76 73.46 1.01
C GLU A 129 28.26 73.25 1.33
N VAL A 130 29.05 74.33 1.32
CA VAL A 130 30.47 74.29 1.70
C VAL A 130 30.64 74.02 3.19
N GLU A 131 29.81 74.63 4.05
CA GLU A 131 29.83 74.40 5.49
C GLU A 131 29.40 72.97 5.84
N GLU A 132 28.34 72.46 5.22
CA GLU A 132 27.88 71.08 5.41
C GLU A 132 28.95 70.06 5.00
N ALA A 133 29.55 70.23 3.83
CA ALA A 133 30.62 69.36 3.35
C ALA A 133 31.88 69.44 4.24
N SER A 134 32.18 70.61 4.82
CA SER A 134 33.31 70.79 5.74
C SER A 134 33.08 70.13 7.09
N ASN A 135 31.86 70.21 7.62
CA ASN A 135 31.48 69.51 8.85
C ASN A 135 31.47 68.00 8.66
N ALA A 136 30.97 67.50 7.53
CA ALA A 136 31.01 66.09 7.19
C ALA A 136 32.46 65.57 7.08
N LEU A 137 33.37 66.35 6.47
CA LEU A 137 34.80 66.02 6.41
C LEU A 137 35.47 65.99 7.79
N LEU A 138 35.17 66.96 8.66
CA LEU A 138 35.70 66.99 10.02
C LEU A 138 35.29 65.76 10.83
N ASN A 139 34.03 65.35 10.71
CA ASN A 139 33.51 64.15 11.38
C ASN A 139 34.16 62.88 10.81
N ALA A 140 34.21 62.72 9.48
CA ALA A 140 34.85 61.57 8.84
C ALA A 140 36.33 61.45 9.21
N ARG A 141 37.06 62.58 9.28
CA ARG A 141 38.47 62.62 9.71
C ARG A 141 38.66 62.24 11.17
N ARG A 142 37.73 62.62 12.06
CA ARG A 142 37.77 62.22 13.47
C ARG A 142 37.56 60.72 13.62
N THR A 143 36.55 60.17 12.95
CA THR A 143 36.26 58.73 12.97
C THR A 143 37.43 57.94 12.39
N PHE A 144 37.94 58.30 11.21
CA PHE A 144 39.10 57.64 10.62
C PHE A 144 40.31 57.62 11.56
N ARG A 145 40.63 58.74 12.22
CA ARG A 145 41.76 58.80 13.16
C ARG A 145 41.56 57.88 14.36
N SER A 146 40.35 57.76 14.90
CA SER A 146 40.05 56.85 16.00
C SER A 146 40.25 55.39 15.58
N GLU A 147 39.61 54.99 14.49
CA GLU A 147 39.68 53.61 13.98
C GLU A 147 41.09 53.24 13.52
N ALA A 148 41.85 54.20 12.98
CA ALA A 148 43.24 53.99 12.58
C ALA A 148 44.18 53.78 13.78
N LEU A 149 43.93 54.47 14.90
CA LEU A 149 44.68 54.24 16.15
C LEU A 149 44.38 52.85 16.74
N ASP A 150 43.10 52.45 16.76
CA ASP A 150 42.67 51.12 17.21
C ASP A 150 43.27 50.02 16.33
N TYR A 151 43.32 50.24 15.02
CA TYR A 151 43.92 49.30 14.08
C TYR A 151 45.44 49.17 14.27
N VAL A 152 46.16 50.28 14.45
CA VAL A 152 47.60 50.26 14.72
C VAL A 152 47.93 49.61 16.07
N LEU A 153 47.10 49.84 17.10
CA LEU A 153 47.23 49.19 18.40
C LEU A 153 47.11 47.67 18.26
N GLU A 154 46.06 47.19 17.60
CA GLU A 154 45.84 45.75 17.41
C GLU A 154 46.94 45.11 16.57
N ILE A 155 47.46 45.78 15.52
CA ILE A 155 48.62 45.28 14.78
C ILE A 155 49.85 45.15 15.68
N ASN A 156 50.15 46.15 16.50
CA ASN A 156 51.30 46.12 17.40
C ASN A 156 51.14 45.06 18.51
N VAL A 157 49.93 44.85 19.03
CA VAL A 157 49.62 43.78 20.00
C VAL A 157 49.79 42.41 19.36
N ILE A 158 49.28 42.21 18.13
CA ILE A 158 49.45 40.98 17.38
C ILE A 158 50.93 40.74 17.05
N GLU A 159 51.68 41.75 16.63
CA GLU A 159 53.11 41.66 16.34
C GLU A 159 53.90 41.20 17.59
N ALA A 160 53.54 41.73 18.77
CA ALA A 160 54.15 41.37 20.04
C ALA A 160 53.80 39.93 20.49
N LYS A 161 52.54 39.53 20.31
CA LYS A 161 52.04 38.17 20.65
C LYS A 161 52.42 37.11 19.63
N LYS A 162 52.65 37.49 18.37
CA LYS A 162 52.87 36.59 17.24
C LYS A 162 53.98 35.58 17.50
N LYS A 163 55.08 35.97 18.14
CA LYS A 163 56.18 35.05 18.41
C LYS A 163 55.87 34.06 19.52
N THR A 164 55.29 34.53 20.64
CA THR A 164 55.01 33.69 21.80
C THR A 164 53.86 32.71 21.52
N ASP A 165 52.80 33.20 20.88
CA ASP A 165 51.57 32.44 20.73
C ASP A 165 51.68 31.44 19.59
N ILE A 166 52.39 31.79 18.49
CA ILE A 166 52.71 30.82 17.44
C ILE A 166 53.62 29.72 17.97
N LEU A 167 54.66 30.05 18.74
CA LEU A 167 55.54 29.02 19.32
C LEU A 167 54.79 28.12 20.31
N SER A 168 53.95 28.68 21.16
CA SER A 168 53.12 27.90 22.10
C SER A 168 52.11 27.00 21.38
N ALA A 169 51.48 27.50 20.31
CA ALA A 169 50.58 26.71 19.46
C ALA A 169 51.31 25.58 18.72
N MET A 170 52.53 25.83 18.23
CA MET A 170 53.35 24.81 17.56
C MET A 170 53.80 23.72 18.54
N LEU A 171 54.28 24.09 19.73
CA LEU A 171 54.66 23.12 20.78
C LEU A 171 53.47 22.27 21.20
N SER A 172 52.32 22.90 21.44
CA SER A 172 51.08 22.20 21.77
C SER A 172 50.63 21.22 20.68
N MET A 173 50.86 21.55 19.40
CA MET A 173 50.55 20.66 18.28
C MET A 173 51.50 19.46 18.23
N MET A 174 52.80 19.69 18.43
CA MET A 174 53.82 18.64 18.45
C MET A 174 53.57 17.65 19.60
N GLU A 175 53.24 18.14 20.79
CA GLU A 175 52.89 17.28 21.95
C GLU A 175 51.64 16.45 21.69
N ALA A 176 50.60 17.04 21.12
CA ALA A 176 49.38 16.31 20.79
C ALA A 176 49.64 15.25 19.72
N GLN A 177 50.46 15.52 18.70
CA GLN A 177 50.85 14.52 17.72
C GLN A 177 51.66 13.37 18.35
N ALA A 178 52.60 13.68 19.24
CA ALA A 178 53.38 12.66 19.94
C ALA A 178 52.47 11.73 20.76
N GLN A 179 51.53 12.31 21.51
CA GLN A 179 50.54 11.53 22.27
C GLN A 179 49.65 10.67 21.35
N PHE A 180 49.23 11.19 20.20
CA PHE A 180 48.43 10.44 19.23
C PHE A 180 49.13 9.16 18.78
N PHE A 181 50.38 9.29 18.33
CA PHE A 181 51.15 8.15 17.83
C PHE A 181 51.49 7.15 18.94
N GLN A 182 51.77 7.63 20.15
CA GLN A 182 52.05 6.76 21.29
C GLN A 182 50.84 5.88 21.66
N HIS A 183 49.66 6.49 21.81
CA HIS A 183 48.43 5.73 22.12
C HIS A 183 48.06 4.80 20.97
N GLY A 184 48.18 5.25 19.72
CA GLY A 184 47.91 4.41 18.55
C GLY A 184 48.84 3.19 18.48
N HIS A 185 50.13 3.36 18.78
CA HIS A 185 51.09 2.26 18.84
C HIS A 185 50.77 1.25 19.96
N GLN A 186 50.42 1.73 21.15
CA GLN A 186 50.04 0.86 22.26
C GLN A 186 48.80 0.02 21.92
N SER A 187 47.72 0.64 21.45
CA SER A 187 46.49 -0.08 21.08
C SER A 187 46.70 -1.08 19.94
N LEU A 188 47.56 -0.78 18.96
CA LEU A 188 47.91 -1.73 17.89
C LEU A 188 48.74 -2.90 18.41
N SER A 189 49.57 -2.66 19.42
CA SER A 189 50.41 -3.72 20.03
C SER A 189 49.56 -4.68 20.86
N GLU A 190 48.54 -4.19 21.57
CA GLU A 190 47.57 -5.03 22.30
C GLU A 190 46.77 -5.96 21.36
N LEU A 191 46.61 -5.60 20.08
CA LEU A 191 45.90 -6.39 19.08
C LEU A 191 46.79 -7.40 18.34
N ASP A 192 48.10 -7.44 18.61
CA ASP A 192 49.04 -8.26 17.83
C ASP A 192 48.74 -9.77 17.94
N GLU A 193 48.44 -10.24 19.15
CA GLU A 193 48.09 -11.64 19.41
C GLU A 193 46.80 -12.05 18.68
N TYR A 194 45.78 -11.20 18.75
CA TYR A 194 44.51 -11.42 18.03
C TYR A 194 44.72 -11.47 16.51
N ARG A 195 45.51 -10.54 15.96
CA ARG A 195 45.84 -10.51 14.54
C ARG A 195 46.55 -11.79 14.09
N ARG A 196 47.49 -12.29 14.89
CA ARG A 196 48.18 -13.56 14.62
C ARG A 196 47.20 -14.74 14.60
N LYS A 197 46.36 -14.85 15.62
CA LYS A 197 45.35 -15.93 15.71
C LYS A 197 44.38 -15.90 14.52
N LEU A 198 43.86 -14.73 14.17
CA LEU A 198 42.96 -14.57 13.03
C LEU A 198 43.62 -14.97 11.71
N ASN A 199 44.92 -14.69 11.55
CA ASN A 199 45.67 -15.08 10.36
C ASN A 199 45.87 -16.61 10.26
N GLU A 200 46.08 -17.28 11.39
CA GLU A 200 46.14 -18.74 11.48
C GLU A 200 44.78 -19.36 11.11
N GLU A 201 43.68 -18.86 11.67
CA GLU A 201 42.30 -19.29 11.35
C GLU A 201 41.97 -19.09 9.86
N HIS A 202 42.29 -17.91 9.32
CA HIS A 202 42.10 -17.62 7.89
C HIS A 202 42.84 -18.61 7.00
N THR A 203 44.09 -18.93 7.33
CA THR A 203 44.89 -19.91 6.58
C THR A 203 44.22 -21.29 6.60
N GLN A 204 43.69 -21.71 7.76
CA GLN A 204 42.96 -22.96 7.88
C GLN A 204 41.67 -22.98 7.05
N PHE A 205 40.90 -21.88 7.04
CA PHE A 205 39.68 -21.78 6.23
C PHE A 205 39.98 -21.86 4.73
N VAL A 206 41.05 -21.25 4.26
CA VAL A 206 41.48 -21.33 2.85
C VAL A 206 41.81 -22.79 2.47
N LEU A 207 42.53 -23.52 3.33
CA LEU A 207 42.86 -24.93 3.10
C LEU A 207 41.60 -25.81 3.06
N ASN A 208 40.67 -25.62 4.01
CA ASN A 208 39.42 -26.36 4.07
C ASN A 208 38.56 -26.09 2.82
N SER A 209 38.42 -24.84 2.42
CA SER A 209 37.67 -24.46 1.21
C SER A 209 38.28 -25.05 -0.06
N ALA A 210 39.60 -25.07 -0.19
CA ALA A 210 40.28 -25.68 -1.33
C ALA A 210 40.06 -27.21 -1.38
N ARG A 211 40.03 -27.87 -0.22
CA ARG A 211 39.72 -29.30 -0.11
C ARG A 211 38.28 -29.58 -0.51
N GLU A 212 37.32 -28.86 0.05
CA GLU A 212 35.90 -29.03 -0.29
C GLU A 212 35.62 -28.78 -1.77
N LYS A 213 36.24 -27.75 -2.35
CA LYS A 213 36.15 -27.46 -3.78
C LYS A 213 36.64 -28.66 -4.61
N ARG A 214 37.81 -29.22 -4.27
CA ARG A 214 38.36 -30.39 -4.97
C ARG A 214 37.43 -31.59 -4.85
N ASP A 215 36.92 -31.87 -3.65
CA ASP A 215 36.00 -32.99 -3.42
C ASP A 215 34.70 -32.83 -4.23
N MET A 216 34.16 -31.60 -4.30
CA MET A 216 32.99 -31.27 -5.11
C MET A 216 33.25 -31.41 -6.61
N GLU A 217 34.40 -30.95 -7.10
CA GLU A 217 34.81 -31.12 -8.51
C GLU A 217 34.98 -32.59 -8.87
N GLN A 218 35.53 -33.41 -7.98
CA GLN A 218 35.65 -34.85 -8.16
C GLN A 218 34.27 -35.54 -8.21
N ARG A 219 33.36 -35.20 -7.29
CA ARG A 219 31.98 -35.71 -7.32
C ARG A 219 31.26 -35.31 -8.60
N HIS A 220 31.39 -34.05 -9.02
CA HIS A 220 30.82 -33.55 -10.26
C HIS A 220 31.38 -34.31 -11.48
N ALA A 221 32.69 -34.54 -11.54
CA ALA A 221 33.31 -35.33 -12.59
C ALA A 221 32.86 -36.80 -12.58
N ALA A 222 32.67 -37.39 -11.40
CA ALA A 222 32.15 -38.75 -11.25
C ALA A 222 30.69 -38.87 -11.74
N ILE A 223 29.83 -37.91 -11.41
CA ILE A 223 28.44 -37.86 -11.89
C ILE A 223 28.42 -37.66 -13.41
N LYS A 224 29.29 -36.81 -13.97
CA LYS A 224 29.39 -36.60 -15.42
C LYS A 224 29.89 -37.83 -16.19
N LYS A 225 30.70 -38.69 -15.54
CA LYS A 225 31.23 -39.95 -16.12
C LYS A 225 30.27 -41.12 -15.99
N LYS A 226 29.39 -41.14 -14.97
CA LYS A 226 28.24 -42.03 -15.00
C LYS A 226 27.44 -41.62 -16.22
N ASP A 227 27.33 -42.52 -17.19
CA ASP A 227 26.68 -42.24 -18.45
C ASP A 227 25.32 -41.61 -18.15
N VAL A 228 25.14 -40.35 -18.56
CA VAL A 228 23.87 -39.63 -18.44
C VAL A 228 22.98 -40.15 -19.57
N SER A 229 22.86 -41.48 -19.66
CA SER A 229 21.79 -42.18 -20.33
C SER A 229 20.52 -41.78 -19.58
N TYR A 230 20.01 -40.62 -19.98
CA TYR A 230 18.74 -40.07 -19.61
C TYR A 230 17.73 -41.22 -19.62
N ASP A 231 17.20 -41.57 -18.44
CA ASP A 231 15.91 -42.23 -18.16
C ASP A 231 15.92 -43.48 -17.25
N ASP A 232 17.05 -44.16 -16.97
CA ASP A 232 16.94 -45.55 -16.43
C ASP A 232 17.16 -45.80 -14.92
N SER A 233 17.63 -44.85 -14.10
CA SER A 233 18.02 -45.16 -12.69
C SER A 233 17.60 -44.15 -11.61
N ILE A 234 16.72 -43.19 -11.92
CA ILE A 234 16.36 -42.10 -10.98
C ILE A 234 14.94 -42.24 -10.42
N MET A 235 14.10 -43.14 -10.97
CA MET A 235 12.69 -43.25 -10.59
C MET A 235 12.35 -44.60 -9.94
N ASP A 236 13.13 -45.02 -8.94
CA ASP A 236 12.83 -46.22 -8.17
C ASP A 236 11.73 -45.92 -7.14
N PHE A 237 10.59 -46.60 -7.27
CA PHE A 237 9.55 -46.61 -6.24
C PHE A 237 10.13 -47.23 -4.96
N ASN A 238 10.14 -46.46 -3.87
CA ASN A 238 10.64 -46.91 -2.58
C ASN A 238 9.57 -46.72 -1.51
N ALA A 239 8.82 -47.79 -1.23
CA ALA A 239 7.76 -47.79 -0.22
C ALA A 239 8.27 -47.47 1.19
N ASP A 240 9.56 -47.74 1.48
CA ASP A 240 10.19 -47.59 2.80
C ASP A 240 11.16 -46.38 2.86
N ALA A 241 10.99 -45.40 1.97
CA ALA A 241 11.85 -44.21 1.97
C ALA A 241 11.73 -43.47 3.32
N ALA A 242 12.86 -43.20 3.97
CA ALA A 242 12.91 -42.58 5.30
C ALA A 242 12.24 -41.18 5.38
N ASN A 243 11.96 -40.55 4.24
CA ASN A 243 11.25 -39.28 4.11
C ASN A 243 9.72 -39.42 3.96
N GLY A 244 9.18 -40.65 3.88
CA GLY A 244 7.75 -40.92 3.68
C GLY A 244 7.23 -40.60 2.27
N ILE A 245 8.13 -40.44 1.28
CA ILE A 245 7.81 -40.15 -0.12
C ILE A 245 8.07 -41.41 -0.95
N ALA A 246 7.02 -42.02 -1.48
CA ALA A 246 7.12 -43.27 -2.23
C ALA A 246 7.64 -43.08 -3.66
N MET A 247 7.34 -41.94 -4.28
CA MET A 247 7.84 -41.53 -5.60
C MET A 247 7.68 -40.02 -5.77
N GLU A 248 8.62 -39.36 -6.44
CA GLU A 248 8.51 -37.94 -6.82
C GLU A 248 9.12 -37.65 -8.19
N GLY A 249 8.64 -36.59 -8.84
CA GLY A 249 9.15 -36.16 -10.14
C GLY A 249 8.20 -35.24 -10.90
N TYR A 250 8.63 -34.76 -12.06
CA TYR A 250 7.81 -33.88 -12.89
C TYR A 250 6.78 -34.66 -13.70
N LEU A 251 5.54 -34.18 -13.71
CA LEU A 251 4.49 -34.60 -14.65
C LEU A 251 3.79 -33.38 -15.22
N TYR A 252 3.21 -33.53 -16.41
CA TYR A 252 2.27 -32.56 -16.95
C TYR A 252 0.86 -32.92 -16.51
N LYS A 253 0.18 -32.00 -15.84
CA LYS A 253 -1.22 -32.12 -15.49
C LYS A 253 -2.06 -31.40 -16.53
N ARG A 254 -3.10 -32.06 -17.07
CA ARG A 254 -4.14 -31.35 -17.83
C ARG A 254 -5.03 -30.60 -16.86
N ALA A 255 -5.25 -29.32 -17.13
CA ALA A 255 -6.24 -28.54 -16.42
C ALA A 255 -7.64 -29.09 -16.72
N SER A 256 -8.51 -29.05 -15.71
CA SER A 256 -9.90 -29.53 -15.82
C SER A 256 -10.85 -28.44 -16.32
N ASN A 257 -10.33 -27.26 -16.68
CA ASN A 257 -11.06 -26.13 -17.25
C ASN A 257 -11.27 -26.30 -18.78
N ALA A 258 -12.13 -25.46 -19.36
CA ALA A 258 -12.49 -25.53 -20.79
C ALA A 258 -11.26 -25.38 -21.72
N PHE A 259 -10.28 -24.58 -21.30
CA PHE A 259 -8.97 -24.51 -21.93
C PHE A 259 -8.07 -25.64 -21.42
N LYS A 260 -8.13 -26.80 -22.10
CA LYS A 260 -7.33 -28.03 -21.86
C LYS A 260 -5.81 -27.76 -21.96
N THR A 261 -5.29 -26.99 -21.04
CA THR A 261 -3.90 -26.57 -20.95
C THR A 261 -3.12 -27.57 -20.12
N TRP A 262 -1.88 -27.80 -20.50
CA TRP A 262 -1.01 -28.74 -19.82
C TRP A 262 0.04 -27.97 -19.05
N SER A 263 0.17 -28.30 -17.77
CA SER A 263 1.05 -27.60 -16.85
C SER A 263 2.01 -28.57 -16.19
N ARG A 264 3.31 -28.33 -16.32
CA ARG A 264 4.35 -29.11 -15.64
C ARG A 264 4.36 -28.77 -14.15
N ARG A 265 4.30 -29.78 -13.28
CA ARG A 265 4.35 -29.64 -11.81
C ARG A 265 5.22 -30.74 -11.21
N TRP A 266 5.79 -30.49 -10.03
CA TRP A 266 6.51 -31.51 -9.26
C TRP A 266 5.50 -32.31 -8.46
N PHE A 267 5.30 -33.58 -8.82
CA PHE A 267 4.40 -34.50 -8.13
C PHE A 267 5.16 -35.34 -7.13
N SER A 268 4.48 -35.73 -6.07
CA SER A 268 4.99 -36.70 -5.12
C SER A 268 3.86 -37.53 -4.52
N ILE A 269 4.12 -38.81 -4.31
CA ILE A 269 3.23 -39.71 -3.59
C ILE A 269 3.71 -39.76 -2.14
N GLN A 270 2.92 -39.22 -1.22
CA GLN A 270 3.27 -39.14 0.20
C GLN A 270 2.04 -39.52 1.02
N LYS A 271 2.21 -40.38 2.04
CA LYS A 271 1.14 -40.73 3.00
C LYS A 271 -0.20 -41.11 2.35
N ASN A 272 -0.18 -41.97 1.32
CA ASN A 272 -1.37 -42.39 0.56
C ASN A 272 -2.10 -41.26 -0.19
N GLN A 273 -1.44 -40.12 -0.41
CA GLN A 273 -1.94 -38.98 -1.18
C GLN A 273 -1.09 -38.75 -2.42
N LEU A 274 -1.74 -38.27 -3.49
CA LEU A 274 -1.05 -37.72 -4.65
C LEU A 274 -1.08 -36.20 -4.55
N VAL A 275 0.08 -35.57 -4.42
CA VAL A 275 0.20 -34.11 -4.27
C VAL A 275 1.13 -33.52 -5.34
N TYR A 276 0.97 -32.23 -5.66
CA TYR A 276 1.93 -31.50 -6.47
C TYR A 276 2.32 -30.14 -5.87
N GLN A 277 3.50 -29.64 -6.25
CA GLN A 277 3.97 -28.28 -5.94
C GLN A 277 4.20 -27.49 -7.22
N LYS A 278 3.89 -26.18 -7.18
CA LYS A 278 4.17 -25.24 -8.29
C LYS A 278 5.60 -24.69 -8.20
N LYS A 279 6.07 -24.37 -6.99
CA LYS A 279 7.44 -23.96 -6.67
C LYS A 279 7.92 -24.70 -5.41
N PHE A 280 9.24 -24.84 -5.24
CA PHE A 280 9.88 -25.59 -4.15
C PHE A 280 9.48 -25.18 -2.72
N LYS A 281 8.95 -23.96 -2.52
CA LYS A 281 8.51 -23.45 -1.21
C LYS A 281 6.99 -23.34 -1.05
N ASP A 282 6.23 -23.77 -2.05
CA ASP A 282 4.77 -23.72 -1.99
C ASP A 282 4.24 -24.91 -1.17
N GLN A 283 3.12 -24.72 -0.48
CA GLN A 283 2.43 -25.83 0.17
C GLN A 283 1.97 -26.86 -0.88
N PRO A 284 2.18 -28.17 -0.64
CA PRO A 284 1.73 -29.21 -1.57
C PRO A 284 0.22 -29.12 -1.79
N THR A 285 -0.21 -29.02 -3.05
CA THR A 285 -1.62 -29.10 -3.42
C THR A 285 -2.02 -30.56 -3.54
N VAL A 286 -3.03 -30.98 -2.78
CA VAL A 286 -3.53 -32.35 -2.81
C VAL A 286 -4.39 -32.55 -4.06
N VAL A 287 -3.97 -33.47 -4.94
CA VAL A 287 -4.71 -33.88 -6.13
C VAL A 287 -5.70 -34.97 -5.78
N VAL A 288 -5.25 -35.92 -4.96
CA VAL A 288 -6.02 -37.05 -4.47
C VAL A 288 -5.75 -37.19 -2.97
N GLU A 289 -6.81 -37.04 -2.17
CA GLU A 289 -6.77 -37.10 -0.71
C GLU A 289 -6.63 -38.53 -0.18
N ASP A 290 -7.13 -39.50 -0.94
CA ASP A 290 -7.04 -40.92 -0.60
C ASP A 290 -6.89 -41.77 -1.85
N LEU A 291 -5.70 -42.31 -2.07
CA LEU A 291 -5.42 -43.19 -3.19
C LEU A 291 -6.23 -44.50 -3.13
N ARG A 292 -6.68 -44.98 -1.96
CA ARG A 292 -7.40 -46.27 -1.81
C ARG A 292 -8.64 -46.38 -2.70
N LEU A 293 -9.34 -45.26 -2.87
CA LEU A 293 -10.58 -45.20 -3.65
C LEU A 293 -10.33 -44.93 -5.14
N CYS A 294 -9.06 -44.92 -5.57
CA CYS A 294 -8.68 -44.54 -6.91
C CYS A 294 -8.38 -45.76 -7.80
N THR A 295 -8.54 -45.55 -9.10
CA THR A 295 -8.04 -46.45 -10.13
C THR A 295 -7.14 -45.67 -11.07
N VAL A 296 -6.04 -46.27 -11.51
CA VAL A 296 -5.13 -45.66 -12.47
C VAL A 296 -5.11 -46.47 -13.75
N LYS A 297 -5.25 -45.78 -14.89
CA LYS A 297 -5.33 -46.41 -16.22
C LYS A 297 -4.55 -45.60 -17.26
N PRO A 298 -3.89 -46.24 -18.23
CA PRO A 298 -3.35 -45.53 -19.39
C PRO A 298 -4.50 -44.93 -20.22
N SER A 299 -4.31 -43.71 -20.74
CA SER A 299 -5.30 -43.01 -21.56
C SER A 299 -4.97 -43.19 -23.04
N THR A 300 -5.77 -43.99 -23.75
CA THR A 300 -5.58 -44.30 -25.18
C THR A 300 -6.37 -43.38 -26.12
N GLU A 301 -7.31 -42.60 -25.58
CA GLU A 301 -8.23 -41.75 -26.35
C GLU A 301 -7.75 -40.29 -26.49
N ASN A 302 -6.56 -39.98 -25.96
CA ASN A 302 -6.03 -38.62 -25.91
C ASN A 302 -5.00 -38.34 -27.00
N GLU A 303 -4.95 -37.10 -27.50
CA GLU A 303 -4.05 -36.70 -28.59
C GLU A 303 -2.55 -36.71 -28.18
N ARG A 304 -2.23 -36.64 -26.89
CA ARG A 304 -0.83 -36.60 -26.39
C ARG A 304 -0.32 -37.96 -25.95
N ARG A 305 0.95 -38.25 -26.29
CA ARG A 305 1.66 -39.48 -25.89
C ARG A 305 1.90 -39.53 -24.37
N PHE A 306 2.01 -40.74 -23.83
CA PHE A 306 2.37 -41.03 -22.44
C PHE A 306 1.40 -40.50 -21.38
N CYS A 307 0.12 -40.39 -21.73
CA CYS A 307 -0.94 -39.92 -20.84
C CYS A 307 -1.55 -41.06 -20.03
N PHE A 308 -1.84 -40.80 -18.75
CA PHE A 308 -2.54 -41.73 -17.87
C PHE A 308 -3.50 -40.97 -16.96
N GLU A 309 -4.54 -41.66 -16.51
CA GLU A 309 -5.61 -41.08 -15.72
C GLU A 309 -5.64 -41.73 -14.34
N VAL A 310 -5.71 -40.87 -13.31
CA VAL A 310 -5.99 -41.27 -11.94
C VAL A 310 -7.42 -40.86 -11.64
N VAL A 311 -8.30 -41.85 -11.52
CA VAL A 311 -9.74 -41.68 -11.33
C VAL A 311 -10.09 -41.99 -9.89
N SER A 312 -10.54 -40.98 -9.16
CA SER A 312 -11.17 -41.10 -7.85
C SER A 312 -12.70 -40.92 -7.96
N PRO A 313 -13.49 -41.19 -6.92
CA PRO A 313 -14.95 -41.04 -6.94
C PRO A 313 -15.42 -39.60 -7.25
N SER A 314 -14.61 -38.59 -6.90
CA SER A 314 -14.94 -37.18 -7.04
C SER A 314 -14.09 -36.44 -8.10
N LYS A 315 -12.94 -36.98 -8.50
CA LYS A 315 -12.00 -36.31 -9.41
C LYS A 315 -11.36 -37.31 -10.38
N CYS A 316 -11.35 -36.96 -11.67
CA CYS A 316 -10.49 -37.60 -12.66
C CYS A 316 -9.34 -36.65 -13.00
N CYS A 317 -8.10 -37.09 -12.76
CA CYS A 317 -6.90 -36.33 -13.07
C CYS A 317 -6.17 -36.96 -14.24
N LEU A 318 -6.00 -36.20 -15.31
CA LEU A 318 -5.19 -36.61 -16.45
C LEU A 318 -3.76 -36.07 -16.32
N LEU A 319 -2.80 -36.98 -16.37
CA LEU A 319 -1.38 -36.74 -16.21
C LEU A 319 -0.63 -37.24 -17.44
N GLN A 320 0.51 -36.64 -17.73
CA GLN A 320 1.41 -37.02 -18.81
C GLN A 320 2.84 -37.10 -18.28
N ALA A 321 3.49 -38.23 -18.54
CA ALA A 321 4.92 -38.44 -18.26
C ALA A 321 5.79 -38.06 -19.46
N ASP A 322 7.11 -37.92 -19.25
CA ASP A 322 8.04 -37.52 -20.31
C ASP A 322 8.46 -38.72 -21.20
N SER A 323 8.30 -39.97 -20.73
CA SER A 323 8.57 -41.20 -21.49
C SER A 323 7.57 -42.34 -21.20
N GLU A 324 7.53 -43.37 -22.04
CA GLU A 324 6.71 -44.58 -21.82
C GLU A 324 7.13 -45.33 -20.55
N ARG A 325 8.43 -45.40 -20.27
CA ARG A 325 8.95 -46.02 -19.04
C ARG A 325 8.51 -45.25 -17.80
N GLN A 326 8.61 -43.91 -17.83
CA GLN A 326 8.12 -43.07 -16.73
C GLN A 326 6.61 -43.22 -16.55
N GLN A 327 5.83 -43.27 -17.64
CA GLN A 327 4.39 -43.51 -17.56
C GLN A 327 4.09 -44.84 -16.85
N GLN A 328 4.77 -45.92 -17.23
CA GLN A 328 4.61 -47.24 -16.59
C GLN A 328 5.06 -47.23 -15.13
N ALA A 329 6.17 -46.57 -14.81
CA ALA A 329 6.68 -46.42 -13.45
C ALA A 329 5.68 -45.65 -12.55
N TRP A 330 5.15 -44.51 -13.03
CA TRP A 330 4.15 -43.73 -12.30
C TRP A 330 2.83 -44.50 -12.11
N ILE A 331 2.35 -45.21 -13.14
CA ILE A 331 1.16 -46.06 -13.02
C ILE A 331 1.40 -47.15 -11.97
N SER A 332 2.54 -47.84 -12.02
CA SER A 332 2.89 -48.92 -11.10
C SER A 332 3.05 -48.41 -9.66
N ALA A 333 3.69 -47.26 -9.47
CA ALA A 333 3.84 -46.63 -8.16
C ALA A 333 2.49 -46.23 -7.55
N VAL A 334 1.57 -45.69 -8.37
CA VAL A 334 0.21 -45.39 -7.91
C VAL A 334 -0.56 -46.68 -7.57
N GLN A 335 -0.47 -47.73 -8.40
CA GLN A 335 -1.10 -49.04 -8.11
C GLN A 335 -0.57 -49.68 -6.83
N ASN A 336 0.76 -49.66 -6.63
CA ASN A 336 1.40 -50.18 -5.44
C ASN A 336 1.00 -49.38 -4.20
N SER A 337 0.92 -48.05 -4.31
CA SER A 337 0.45 -47.18 -3.21
C SER A 337 -1.02 -47.44 -2.85
N ILE A 338 -1.87 -47.72 -3.84
CA ILE A 338 -3.26 -48.15 -3.62
C ILE A 338 -3.27 -49.48 -2.84
N ALA A 339 -2.47 -50.46 -3.27
CA ALA A 339 -2.39 -51.78 -2.64
C ALA A 339 -1.87 -51.72 -1.19
N SER A 340 -0.80 -50.95 -0.93
CA SER A 340 -0.27 -50.72 0.43
C SER A 340 -1.29 -50.05 1.34
N ALA A 341 -2.03 -49.06 0.84
CA ALA A 341 -3.05 -48.36 1.62
C ALA A 341 -4.26 -49.26 1.99
N PHE A 342 -4.52 -50.33 1.24
CA PHE A 342 -5.50 -51.35 1.62
C PHE A 342 -4.99 -52.34 2.69
N GLN A 343 -3.66 -52.54 2.77
CA GLN A 343 -3.04 -53.45 3.74
C GLN A 343 -2.90 -52.83 5.14
N GLU A 344 -2.66 -51.51 5.25
CA GLU A 344 -2.57 -50.78 6.53
C GLU A 344 -3.81 -50.91 7.43
N HIS A 345 -5.01 -51.18 6.89
CA HIS A 345 -6.24 -51.35 7.69
C HIS A 345 -6.49 -52.80 8.15
N ARG A 346 -5.67 -53.78 7.73
CA ARG A 346 -5.83 -55.17 8.20
C ARG A 346 -5.23 -55.42 9.58
N GLU A 347 -4.43 -54.50 10.13
CA GLU A 347 -3.76 -54.64 11.42
C GLU A 347 -4.23 -53.62 12.48
N ASP A 348 -5.54 -53.32 12.54
CA ASP A 348 -6.05 -52.52 13.67
C ASP A 348 -7.39 -53.06 14.21
N PRO A 349 -7.36 -54.10 15.08
CA PRO A 349 -8.52 -54.50 15.84
C PRO A 349 -8.54 -53.69 17.14
N LEU A 350 -9.28 -52.57 17.20
CA LEU A 350 -9.98 -52.01 18.39
C LEU A 350 -10.36 -50.51 18.19
N SER A 351 -11.53 -50.21 17.60
CA SER A 351 -12.40 -49.12 18.10
C SER A 351 -13.80 -49.09 17.47
N PRO A 352 -14.82 -48.62 18.22
CA PRO A 352 -16.18 -49.12 18.09
C PRO A 352 -17.07 -48.39 17.07
N ARG A 353 -17.86 -49.22 16.37
CA ARG A 353 -19.07 -48.91 15.59
C ARG A 353 -19.88 -47.71 16.09
N GLN A 354 -20.19 -46.77 15.21
CA GLN A 354 -21.43 -46.01 15.26
C GLN A 354 -22.19 -46.07 13.92
N ARG A 355 -23.48 -46.34 14.06
CA ARG A 355 -24.44 -46.81 13.05
C ARG A 355 -24.81 -45.74 12.02
N CYS A 356 -24.94 -46.17 10.77
CA CYS A 356 -25.80 -45.53 9.76
C CYS A 356 -27.26 -45.52 10.21
N SER A 357 -27.97 -44.42 9.93
CA SER A 357 -29.43 -44.40 9.82
C SER A 357 -29.80 -43.81 8.46
N SER A 358 -30.34 -44.67 7.60
CA SER A 358 -30.91 -44.36 6.30
C SER A 358 -32.39 -44.02 6.43
N VAL A 359 -32.92 -43.20 5.53
CA VAL A 359 -34.22 -43.46 4.85
C VAL A 359 -34.25 -42.72 3.51
N SER A 360 -34.86 -43.40 2.54
CA SER A 360 -34.78 -43.23 1.10
C SER A 360 -36.03 -42.55 0.52
N ALA A 361 -35.92 -41.98 -0.69
CA ALA A 361 -36.73 -42.30 -1.90
C ALA A 361 -36.97 -41.08 -2.81
N GLY A 362 -36.79 -41.27 -4.12
CA GLY A 362 -37.37 -40.41 -5.17
C GLY A 362 -36.52 -40.22 -6.42
N THR A 363 -36.56 -41.18 -7.36
CA THR A 363 -35.99 -41.10 -8.71
C THR A 363 -36.79 -40.16 -9.62
N MET A 364 -36.11 -39.30 -10.40
CA MET A 364 -36.27 -39.06 -11.86
C MET A 364 -35.66 -37.70 -12.30
N GLY A 365 -34.71 -37.74 -13.25
CA GLY A 365 -34.57 -36.75 -14.32
C GLY A 365 -33.43 -35.71 -14.26
N GLY A 366 -32.56 -35.75 -15.28
CA GLY A 366 -31.99 -34.54 -15.88
C GLY A 366 -30.49 -34.36 -15.73
N GLY A 367 -29.75 -34.34 -16.84
CA GLY A 367 -28.29 -34.29 -16.86
C GLY A 367 -27.67 -32.91 -16.61
N GLY A 368 -26.35 -32.91 -16.45
CA GLY A 368 -25.50 -31.76 -16.76
C GLY A 368 -24.53 -31.32 -15.65
N GLY A 369 -23.24 -31.38 -15.96
CA GLY A 369 -22.25 -30.35 -15.55
C GLY A 369 -21.49 -30.57 -14.24
N GLY A 370 -20.23 -30.98 -14.35
CA GLY A 370 -19.27 -31.02 -13.24
C GLY A 370 -18.62 -29.65 -12.96
N GLY A 371 -18.30 -29.39 -11.69
CA GLY A 371 -17.58 -28.17 -11.27
C GLY A 371 -17.36 -27.95 -9.76
N GLY A 372 -17.45 -28.96 -8.88
CA GLY A 372 -17.63 -28.72 -7.43
C GLY A 372 -16.38 -28.49 -6.55
N GLY A 373 -15.16 -28.73 -7.03
CA GLY A 373 -14.00 -28.90 -6.13
C GLY A 373 -13.41 -27.64 -5.48
N ASP A 374 -13.39 -26.50 -6.17
CA ASP A 374 -12.83 -25.24 -5.62
C ASP A 374 -13.89 -24.40 -4.88
N GLN A 375 -15.19 -24.57 -5.22
CA GLN A 375 -16.30 -23.90 -4.54
C GLN A 375 -16.48 -24.38 -3.10
N GLU A 376 -16.25 -25.66 -2.79
CA GLU A 376 -16.44 -26.18 -1.43
C GLU A 376 -15.45 -25.59 -0.40
N ASN A 377 -14.24 -25.21 -0.81
CA ASN A 377 -13.23 -24.64 0.09
C ASN A 377 -13.39 -23.12 0.25
N GLU A 378 -13.77 -22.39 -0.80
CA GLU A 378 -14.14 -20.96 -0.70
C GLU A 378 -15.46 -20.77 0.05
N GLY A 379 -16.46 -21.62 -0.18
CA GLY A 379 -17.74 -21.59 0.52
C GLY A 379 -17.61 -21.85 2.02
N ARG A 380 -16.73 -22.78 2.45
CA ARG A 380 -16.43 -22.97 3.88
C ARG A 380 -15.83 -21.73 4.53
N LYS A 381 -14.95 -21.01 3.82
CA LYS A 381 -14.37 -19.77 4.32
C LYS A 381 -15.42 -18.65 4.44
N ALA A 382 -16.28 -18.48 3.43
CA ALA A 382 -17.37 -17.50 3.49
C ALA A 382 -18.38 -17.80 4.61
N LEU A 383 -18.72 -19.08 4.80
CA LEU A 383 -19.58 -19.54 5.89
C LEU A 383 -18.98 -19.16 7.26
N ASP A 384 -17.71 -19.49 7.50
CA ASP A 384 -17.04 -19.24 8.77
C ASP A 384 -16.94 -17.75 9.09
N GLU A 385 -16.57 -16.91 8.11
CA GLU A 385 -16.47 -15.45 8.29
C GLU A 385 -17.83 -14.80 8.57
N VAL A 386 -18.87 -15.16 7.79
CA VAL A 386 -20.21 -14.56 7.95
C VAL A 386 -20.89 -15.05 9.23
N GLN A 387 -20.71 -16.31 9.63
CA GLN A 387 -21.28 -16.84 10.87
C GLN A 387 -20.55 -16.37 12.15
N ALA A 388 -19.33 -15.82 12.03
CA ALA A 388 -18.62 -15.22 13.17
C ALA A 388 -19.31 -13.95 13.70
N ILE A 389 -20.11 -13.28 12.86
CA ILE A 389 -20.83 -12.06 13.19
C ILE A 389 -21.94 -12.33 14.23
N PRO A 390 -22.13 -11.46 15.23
CA PRO A 390 -23.17 -11.62 16.25
C PRO A 390 -24.58 -11.82 15.67
N GLY A 391 -25.22 -12.93 16.03
CA GLY A 391 -26.57 -13.29 15.59
C GLY A 391 -26.62 -14.09 14.28
N ASN A 392 -25.53 -14.18 13.51
CA ASN A 392 -25.53 -14.90 12.22
C ASN A 392 -25.49 -16.43 12.35
N ARG A 393 -25.20 -16.97 13.56
CA ARG A 393 -25.25 -18.41 13.86
C ARG A 393 -26.67 -18.98 13.95
N GLN A 394 -27.69 -18.14 13.91
CA GLN A 394 -29.09 -18.53 13.90
C GLN A 394 -29.78 -17.82 12.74
N CYS A 395 -30.75 -18.47 12.11
CA CYS A 395 -31.54 -17.89 11.03
C CYS A 395 -32.22 -16.60 11.53
N CYS A 396 -32.09 -15.53 10.74
CA CYS A 396 -32.60 -14.20 11.05
C CYS A 396 -34.08 -14.19 11.46
N ASP A 397 -34.91 -15.03 10.81
CA ASP A 397 -36.36 -14.97 10.92
C ASP A 397 -36.96 -16.01 11.87
N CYS A 398 -36.46 -17.24 11.87
CA CYS A 398 -37.02 -18.32 12.70
C CYS A 398 -36.07 -18.86 13.77
N GLY A 399 -34.84 -18.37 13.87
CA GLY A 399 -33.88 -18.78 14.92
C GLY A 399 -33.23 -20.16 14.74
N GLU A 400 -33.41 -20.82 13.59
CA GLU A 400 -32.79 -22.12 13.31
C GLU A 400 -31.25 -22.03 13.39
N PRO A 401 -30.57 -22.89 14.16
CA PRO A 401 -29.11 -22.84 14.28
C PRO A 401 -28.41 -23.25 12.98
N GLY A 402 -27.23 -22.69 12.73
CA GLY A 402 -26.37 -23.03 11.59
C GLY A 402 -26.98 -22.70 10.21
N PRO A 403 -27.37 -21.46 9.93
CA PRO A 403 -27.89 -21.09 8.61
C PRO A 403 -26.80 -21.12 7.52
N ASP A 404 -27.03 -21.87 6.45
CA ASP A 404 -26.12 -21.99 5.29
C ASP A 404 -26.52 -21.11 4.09
N TRP A 405 -27.48 -20.21 4.24
CA TRP A 405 -27.89 -19.27 3.18
C TRP A 405 -27.82 -17.84 3.69
N ALA A 406 -27.74 -16.89 2.77
CA ALA A 406 -27.72 -15.47 3.07
C ALA A 406 -28.49 -14.65 2.04
N SER A 407 -29.04 -13.51 2.47
CA SER A 407 -29.60 -12.49 1.58
C SER A 407 -28.61 -11.34 1.43
N ILE A 408 -27.93 -11.26 0.28
CA ILE A 408 -26.78 -10.36 0.07
C ILE A 408 -27.14 -8.87 0.03
N ASN A 409 -28.38 -8.53 -0.31
CA ASN A 409 -28.87 -7.13 -0.28
C ASN A 409 -29.33 -6.68 1.12
N LEU A 410 -29.71 -7.62 1.98
CA LEU A 410 -30.19 -7.35 3.34
C LEU A 410 -29.09 -7.54 4.39
N GLY A 411 -28.05 -8.33 4.11
CA GLY A 411 -26.98 -8.61 5.07
C GLY A 411 -27.39 -9.58 6.18
N ILE A 412 -28.23 -10.58 5.87
CA ILE A 412 -28.77 -11.55 6.85
C ILE A 412 -28.47 -13.00 6.47
N THR A 413 -28.43 -13.90 7.46
CA THR A 413 -28.32 -15.36 7.28
C THR A 413 -29.65 -16.07 7.51
N LEU A 414 -29.89 -17.11 6.72
CA LEU A 414 -31.18 -17.79 6.57
C LEU A 414 -30.99 -19.32 6.57
N CYS A 415 -31.90 -20.06 7.19
CA CYS A 415 -31.97 -21.52 7.02
C CYS A 415 -32.60 -21.88 5.68
N ILE A 416 -32.57 -23.17 5.31
CA ILE A 416 -33.09 -23.65 4.02
C ILE A 416 -34.56 -23.28 3.78
N VAL A 417 -35.37 -23.28 4.84
CA VAL A 417 -36.81 -23.00 4.74
C VAL A 417 -37.05 -21.50 4.53
N CYS A 418 -36.45 -20.65 5.37
CA CYS A 418 -36.59 -19.21 5.26
C CYS A 418 -35.95 -18.67 3.98
N SER A 419 -34.82 -19.24 3.54
CA SER A 419 -34.20 -18.89 2.26
C SER A 419 -35.11 -19.21 1.07
N GLY A 420 -35.83 -20.33 1.10
CA GLY A 420 -36.84 -20.67 0.11
C GLY A 420 -38.03 -19.69 0.06
N ILE A 421 -38.42 -19.13 1.20
CA ILE A 421 -39.46 -18.08 1.28
C ILE A 421 -38.92 -16.74 0.76
N HIS A 422 -37.71 -16.35 1.14
CA HIS A 422 -37.08 -15.14 0.62
C HIS A 422 -36.95 -15.16 -0.91
N ARG A 423 -36.67 -16.32 -1.50
CA ARG A 423 -36.68 -16.50 -2.96
C ARG A 423 -38.05 -16.27 -3.59
N SER A 424 -39.15 -16.63 -2.92
CA SER A 424 -40.52 -16.43 -3.44
C SER A 424 -41.01 -14.98 -3.37
N LEU A 425 -40.35 -14.11 -2.57
CA LEU A 425 -40.64 -12.67 -2.58
C LEU A 425 -40.17 -12.00 -3.87
N GLY A 426 -39.10 -12.52 -4.49
CA GLY A 426 -38.47 -11.96 -5.67
C GLY A 426 -37.26 -11.08 -5.37
N VAL A 427 -36.41 -10.91 -6.39
CA VAL A 427 -35.07 -10.29 -6.28
C VAL A 427 -35.05 -8.82 -5.88
N HIS A 428 -36.21 -8.15 -5.95
CA HIS A 428 -36.40 -6.76 -5.52
C HIS A 428 -36.58 -6.62 -4.01
N PHE A 429 -36.94 -7.71 -3.31
CA PHE A 429 -36.98 -7.76 -1.86
C PHE A 429 -35.76 -8.47 -1.27
N SER A 430 -35.41 -9.64 -1.80
CA SER A 430 -34.31 -10.45 -1.26
C SER A 430 -33.53 -11.17 -2.35
N LYS A 431 -32.20 -11.07 -2.28
CA LYS A 431 -31.26 -11.71 -3.18
C LYS A 431 -30.53 -12.83 -2.44
N VAL A 432 -31.03 -14.05 -2.59
CA VAL A 432 -30.55 -15.21 -1.81
C VAL A 432 -29.37 -15.91 -2.49
N ARG A 433 -28.32 -16.19 -1.71
CA ARG A 433 -27.15 -17.01 -2.06
C ARG A 433 -26.91 -18.08 -1.00
N SER A 434 -26.36 -19.22 -1.41
CA SER A 434 -25.84 -20.25 -0.52
C SER A 434 -24.46 -19.84 -0.02
N LEU A 435 -24.20 -19.96 1.27
CA LEU A 435 -22.88 -19.72 1.86
C LEU A 435 -21.90 -20.85 1.52
N THR A 436 -22.41 -22.05 1.24
CA THR A 436 -21.58 -23.24 0.99
C THR A 436 -21.51 -23.65 -0.48
N LEU A 437 -22.51 -23.28 -1.30
CA LEU A 437 -22.64 -23.75 -2.69
C LEU A 437 -22.37 -22.68 -3.75
N ASP A 438 -22.52 -21.39 -3.41
CA ASP A 438 -22.25 -20.31 -4.36
C ASP A 438 -20.83 -19.77 -4.17
N SER A 439 -20.23 -19.23 -5.24
CA SER A 439 -18.98 -18.46 -5.14
C SER A 439 -19.24 -17.10 -4.51
N TRP A 440 -18.36 -16.65 -3.63
CA TRP A 440 -18.49 -15.37 -2.93
C TRP A 440 -17.35 -14.42 -3.27
N GLU A 441 -17.70 -13.24 -3.78
CA GLU A 441 -16.76 -12.17 -3.99
C GLU A 441 -16.31 -11.55 -2.65
N PRO A 442 -15.03 -11.18 -2.49
CA PRO A 442 -14.52 -10.59 -1.26
C PRO A 442 -15.26 -9.33 -0.80
N GLU A 443 -15.74 -8.51 -1.75
CA GLU A 443 -16.53 -7.31 -1.45
C GLU A 443 -17.88 -7.65 -0.81
N LEU A 444 -18.49 -8.76 -1.23
CA LEU A 444 -19.75 -9.25 -0.68
C LEU A 444 -19.58 -9.84 0.71
N ILE A 445 -18.51 -10.61 0.95
CA ILE A 445 -18.19 -11.11 2.29
C ILE A 445 -17.98 -9.94 3.24
N LYS A 446 -17.22 -8.93 2.82
CA LYS A 446 -17.00 -7.72 3.61
C LYS A 446 -18.33 -7.03 3.95
N LEU A 447 -19.22 -6.86 2.97
CA LEU A 447 -20.56 -6.31 3.22
C LEU A 447 -21.36 -7.13 4.25
N MET A 448 -21.34 -8.46 4.13
CA MET A 448 -22.02 -9.35 5.09
C MET A 448 -21.44 -9.22 6.50
N CYS A 449 -20.16 -8.89 6.64
CA CYS A 449 -19.48 -8.68 7.92
C CYS A 449 -19.75 -7.30 8.55
N GLU A 450 -20.11 -6.28 7.76
CA GLU A 450 -20.48 -4.95 8.27
C GLU A 450 -21.95 -4.89 8.75
N LEU A 451 -22.78 -5.81 8.26
CA LEU A 451 -24.17 -6.00 8.68
C LEU A 451 -24.29 -7.26 9.56
N GLY A 452 -25.51 -7.75 9.76
CA GLY A 452 -25.77 -8.99 10.46
C GLY A 452 -27.19 -9.06 10.99
N ASN A 453 -27.60 -10.27 11.37
CA ASN A 453 -28.96 -10.52 11.85
C ASN A 453 -29.34 -9.65 13.04
N THR A 454 -28.39 -9.38 13.95
CA THR A 454 -28.63 -8.51 15.10
C THR A 454 -28.99 -7.09 14.68
N VAL A 455 -28.23 -6.51 13.74
CA VAL A 455 -28.46 -5.15 13.24
C VAL A 455 -29.79 -5.08 12.49
N ILE A 456 -30.04 -6.02 11.59
CA ILE A 456 -31.24 -6.03 10.76
C ILE A 456 -32.49 -6.29 11.59
N ASN A 457 -32.43 -7.15 12.62
CA ASN A 457 -33.55 -7.34 13.54
C ASN A 457 -33.80 -6.08 14.37
N ARG A 458 -32.79 -5.32 14.80
CA ARG A 458 -33.05 -4.03 15.47
C ARG A 458 -33.86 -3.06 14.62
N ILE A 459 -33.75 -3.11 13.30
CA ILE A 459 -34.50 -2.28 12.36
C ILE A 459 -35.88 -2.89 12.08
N TYR A 460 -35.88 -4.12 11.55
CA TYR A 460 -37.08 -4.79 11.02
C TYR A 460 -37.92 -5.50 12.07
N GLU A 461 -37.47 -5.59 13.31
CA GLU A 461 -38.16 -6.18 14.45
C GLU A 461 -38.32 -5.19 15.62
N ALA A 462 -38.05 -3.89 15.40
CA ALA A 462 -38.00 -2.84 16.42
C ALA A 462 -39.24 -2.77 17.34
N ARG A 463 -40.43 -3.07 16.81
CA ARG A 463 -41.71 -2.96 17.51
C ARG A 463 -42.40 -4.30 17.76
N ILE A 464 -41.67 -5.41 17.73
CA ILE A 464 -42.26 -6.74 18.02
C ILE A 464 -42.98 -6.75 19.37
N ASP A 465 -42.35 -6.21 20.41
CA ASP A 465 -42.86 -6.26 21.79
C ASP A 465 -44.17 -5.47 21.96
N GLU A 466 -44.40 -4.45 21.12
CA GLU A 466 -45.63 -3.65 21.12
C GLU A 466 -46.79 -4.33 20.38
N ILE A 467 -46.50 -5.22 19.43
CA ILE A 467 -47.49 -5.69 18.44
C ILE A 467 -48.08 -7.07 18.83
N THR A 468 -47.65 -7.69 19.94
CA THR A 468 -48.13 -9.01 20.43
C THR A 468 -48.03 -10.17 19.42
N ILE A 469 -47.25 -10.02 18.34
CA ILE A 469 -47.01 -11.07 17.37
C ILE A 469 -45.74 -11.82 17.77
N LYS A 470 -45.85 -13.14 17.93
CA LYS A 470 -44.69 -13.99 18.29
C LYS A 470 -43.88 -14.36 17.06
N LYS A 471 -42.56 -14.23 17.18
CA LYS A 471 -41.59 -14.70 16.19
C LYS A 471 -41.71 -16.23 16.02
N PRO A 472 -41.69 -16.77 14.78
CA PRO A 472 -41.76 -18.21 14.55
C PRO A 472 -40.52 -18.94 15.09
N HIS A 473 -40.70 -20.18 15.51
CA HIS A 473 -39.64 -21.08 16.00
C HIS A 473 -39.11 -21.97 14.85
N PRO A 474 -37.93 -22.60 14.98
CA PRO A 474 -37.43 -23.62 14.04
C PRO A 474 -38.47 -24.67 13.62
N SER A 475 -39.27 -25.15 14.58
CA SER A 475 -40.33 -26.14 14.35
C SER A 475 -41.66 -25.56 13.82
N SER A 476 -41.79 -24.25 13.66
CA SER A 476 -43.01 -23.63 13.14
C SER A 476 -43.27 -24.05 11.69
N PRO A 477 -44.55 -24.26 11.30
CA PRO A 477 -44.93 -24.52 9.92
C PRO A 477 -44.40 -23.47 8.93
N ARG A 478 -44.12 -23.90 7.69
CA ARG A 478 -43.65 -23.00 6.62
C ARG A 478 -44.59 -21.81 6.39
N GLY A 479 -45.91 -22.00 6.52
CA GLY A 479 -46.90 -20.93 6.35
C GLY A 479 -46.75 -19.80 7.37
N ASP A 480 -46.49 -20.14 8.63
CA ASP A 480 -46.26 -19.15 9.69
C ASP A 480 -44.96 -18.37 9.45
N LYS A 481 -43.90 -19.09 9.04
CA LYS A 481 -42.63 -18.48 8.64
C LYS A 481 -42.82 -17.53 7.44
N GLU A 482 -43.65 -17.90 6.46
CA GLU A 482 -43.94 -17.06 5.30
C GLU A 482 -44.72 -15.79 5.68
N SER A 483 -45.76 -15.93 6.50
CA SER A 483 -46.53 -14.77 6.99
C SER A 483 -45.64 -13.80 7.78
N TRP A 484 -44.74 -14.33 8.61
CA TRP A 484 -43.76 -13.55 9.36
C TRP A 484 -42.81 -12.78 8.43
N ILE A 485 -42.17 -13.47 7.49
CA ILE A 485 -41.20 -12.89 6.56
C ILE A 485 -41.85 -11.80 5.68
N ARG A 486 -43.08 -12.03 5.20
CA ARG A 486 -43.84 -11.01 4.47
C ARG A 486 -44.16 -9.79 5.34
N SER A 487 -44.65 -10.02 6.56
CA SER A 487 -44.91 -8.94 7.53
C SER A 487 -43.66 -8.12 7.82
N LYS A 488 -42.51 -8.79 7.95
CA LYS A 488 -41.21 -8.20 8.27
C LYS A 488 -40.66 -7.36 7.13
N TYR A 489 -40.49 -7.91 5.92
CA TYR A 489 -39.76 -7.22 4.84
C TYR A 489 -40.63 -6.58 3.77
N VAL A 490 -41.81 -7.13 3.49
CA VAL A 490 -42.71 -6.62 2.43
C VAL A 490 -43.62 -5.55 3.00
N GLU A 491 -44.32 -5.87 4.10
CA GLU A 491 -45.23 -4.94 4.78
C GLU A 491 -44.50 -4.00 5.73
N LYS A 492 -43.27 -4.36 6.13
CA LYS A 492 -42.44 -3.59 7.06
C LYS A 492 -43.18 -3.27 8.36
N LYS A 493 -43.96 -4.23 8.85
CA LYS A 493 -44.96 -4.03 9.90
C LYS A 493 -44.37 -3.70 11.27
N PHE A 494 -43.13 -4.13 11.52
CA PHE A 494 -42.49 -4.02 12.83
C PHE A 494 -41.41 -2.93 12.91
N ILE A 495 -41.18 -2.15 11.84
CA ILE A 495 -40.24 -1.02 11.91
C ILE A 495 -40.81 0.08 12.81
N GLN A 496 -39.93 0.78 13.52
CA GLN A 496 -40.30 2.02 14.18
C GLN A 496 -40.74 3.03 13.11
N LYS A 497 -41.77 3.86 13.33
CA LYS A 497 -42.08 4.94 12.38
C LYS A 497 -41.19 6.14 12.69
N LEU A 498 -40.62 6.76 11.65
CA LEU A 498 -39.91 8.04 11.79
C LEU A 498 -40.89 9.10 12.36
N PRO A 499 -40.42 10.07 13.17
CA PRO A 499 -41.23 11.21 13.58
C PRO A 499 -41.82 11.88 12.34
N GLU A 500 -43.14 12.11 12.29
CA GLU A 500 -43.79 12.77 11.16
C GLU A 500 -43.26 14.21 11.01
N THR A 501 -42.25 14.42 10.17
CA THR A 501 -41.86 15.76 9.72
C THR A 501 -42.89 16.25 8.71
N GLY A 502 -43.87 17.03 9.21
CA GLY A 502 -44.66 18.01 8.48
C GLY A 502 -45.27 17.57 7.14
N ARG A 503 -46.51 17.07 7.19
CA ARG A 503 -47.37 16.92 6.00
C ARG A 503 -47.45 18.23 5.19
N ASN A 504 -47.05 18.19 3.92
CA ASN A 504 -47.63 19.01 2.86
C ASN A 504 -48.38 18.07 1.88
N PRO A 505 -49.65 18.35 1.51
CA PRO A 505 -50.46 17.43 0.72
C PRO A 505 -50.00 17.34 -0.75
N PRO A 506 -50.36 16.25 -1.47
CA PRO A 506 -49.73 15.88 -2.72
C PRO A 506 -50.21 16.75 -3.89
N LEU A 507 -49.27 17.22 -4.70
CA LEU A 507 -49.55 17.83 -6.01
C LEU A 507 -50.17 16.79 -6.94
N ARG A 508 -51.48 16.92 -7.14
CA ARG A 508 -52.29 16.19 -8.09
C ARG A 508 -51.82 16.50 -9.52
N ARG A 509 -51.62 15.45 -10.34
CA ARG A 509 -51.43 15.52 -11.80
C ARG A 509 -52.50 16.43 -12.43
N SER A 510 -52.10 17.37 -13.28
CA SER A 510 -53.03 18.07 -14.17
C SER A 510 -52.65 17.85 -15.63
N SER A 511 -53.53 17.11 -16.31
CA SER A 511 -53.69 17.10 -17.76
C SER A 511 -54.49 18.33 -18.20
N ALA A 512 -54.26 18.72 -19.45
CA ALA A 512 -54.74 19.94 -20.10
C ALA A 512 -56.27 20.16 -20.10
N ARG A 513 -56.72 21.42 -19.95
CA ARG A 513 -57.54 22.17 -20.94
C ARG A 513 -57.99 23.56 -20.46
N ARG A 514 -57.68 24.55 -21.31
CA ARG A 514 -58.48 25.70 -21.81
C ARG A 514 -59.24 26.66 -20.86
N ASN A 515 -58.98 27.94 -21.17
CA ASN A 515 -59.87 29.12 -21.28
C ASN A 515 -59.97 30.15 -20.14
N ARG A 516 -59.28 31.28 -20.39
CA ARG A 516 -59.80 32.66 -20.64
C ARG A 516 -60.27 33.55 -19.47
N ALA A 517 -59.71 34.78 -19.50
CA ALA A 517 -60.10 36.06 -18.86
C ALA A 517 -59.84 36.16 -17.33
N THR A 518 -59.36 37.26 -16.72
CA THR A 518 -59.30 38.70 -17.09
C THR A 518 -58.33 39.43 -16.12
N THR A 519 -57.50 40.32 -16.67
CA THR A 519 -57.03 41.65 -16.18
C THR A 519 -56.66 41.95 -14.71
N GLN A 520 -55.42 42.44 -14.52
CA GLN A 520 -54.94 43.68 -13.82
C GLN A 520 -53.55 43.39 -13.19
N ASP A 521 -52.42 43.75 -13.80
CA ASP A 521 -51.74 45.06 -13.99
C ASP A 521 -50.98 45.61 -12.75
N ARG A 522 -49.76 46.11 -13.04
CA ARG A 522 -48.70 46.79 -12.22
C ARG A 522 -47.70 45.89 -11.47
N GLY A 523 -46.37 45.96 -11.65
CA GLY A 523 -45.50 46.77 -12.53
C GLY A 523 -44.00 46.43 -12.32
N VAL A 524 -43.25 46.28 -13.43
CA VAL A 524 -41.95 46.94 -13.77
C VAL A 524 -40.85 46.94 -12.68
N GLN A 525 -39.66 46.32 -12.82
CA GLN A 525 -38.53 46.66 -13.72
C GLN A 525 -37.51 45.51 -13.89
N ARG A 526 -36.84 45.48 -15.05
CA ARG A 526 -35.59 44.75 -15.44
C ARG A 526 -34.50 45.82 -15.72
N PRO A 527 -33.25 45.50 -16.11
CA PRO A 527 -32.19 44.59 -15.62
C PRO A 527 -30.86 45.38 -15.40
N PRO A 528 -29.63 44.80 -15.30
CA PRO A 528 -28.88 44.54 -16.55
C PRO A 528 -27.88 43.34 -16.52
N LEU A 529 -27.28 43.14 -17.70
CA LEU A 529 -26.45 42.02 -18.17
C LEU A 529 -24.97 42.08 -17.74
N LYS A 530 -24.39 40.87 -17.58
CA LYS A 530 -23.01 40.35 -17.79
C LYS A 530 -21.80 41.30 -17.94
N PRO A 531 -20.62 40.81 -17.52
CA PRO A 531 -19.64 40.38 -18.54
C PRO A 531 -19.00 38.98 -18.27
N LYS A 532 -18.55 38.32 -19.35
CA LYS A 532 -17.65 37.13 -19.36
C LYS A 532 -16.19 37.63 -19.54
N PRO A 533 -15.19 36.75 -19.63
CA PRO A 533 -14.69 35.76 -18.67
C PRO A 533 -13.20 36.07 -18.34
N ASN A 534 -12.65 35.55 -17.24
CA ASN A 534 -11.20 35.40 -17.14
C ASN A 534 -10.79 34.14 -16.39
N ARG A 535 -9.77 33.52 -16.97
CA ARG A 535 -9.06 32.28 -16.63
C ARG A 535 -8.49 32.35 -15.21
N ALA A 536 -8.88 31.41 -14.34
CA ALA A 536 -8.19 31.16 -13.07
C ALA A 536 -8.29 29.67 -12.70
N THR A 537 -7.15 29.00 -12.85
CA THR A 537 -6.51 28.02 -11.96
C THR A 537 -7.40 27.14 -11.06
N LEU A 538 -7.29 25.84 -11.30
CA LEU A 538 -7.73 24.72 -10.46
C LEU A 538 -7.31 24.88 -8.98
N PRO A 539 -8.17 24.55 -8.00
CA PRO A 539 -7.72 24.25 -6.65
C PRO A 539 -7.08 22.86 -6.61
N ARG A 540 -5.79 22.85 -6.31
CA ARG A 540 -4.99 21.70 -5.91
C ARG A 540 -5.40 21.29 -4.49
N VAL A 541 -6.08 20.17 -4.32
CA VAL A 541 -6.34 19.60 -2.99
C VAL A 541 -5.13 18.75 -2.60
N THR A 542 -4.23 19.35 -1.81
CA THR A 542 -3.15 18.67 -1.11
C THR A 542 -3.40 18.75 0.39
N GLY A 543 -3.34 17.60 1.06
CA GLY A 543 -3.08 17.49 2.51
C GLY A 543 -4.32 17.45 3.39
N LEU A 544 -4.79 16.24 3.72
CA LEU A 544 -5.55 16.02 4.95
C LEU A 544 -4.54 15.72 6.06
N SER A 545 -4.28 16.73 6.90
CA SER A 545 -3.85 16.50 8.28
C SER A 545 -5.10 16.29 9.15
N PRO A 546 -5.05 15.41 10.15
CA PRO A 546 -6.21 15.09 10.98
C PRO A 546 -6.35 16.19 12.04
N ASN A 547 -7.43 16.95 11.97
CA ASN A 547 -8.07 17.68 13.07
C ASN A 547 -9.20 18.52 12.47
N MET A 548 -10.40 17.97 12.43
CA MET A 548 -11.62 18.77 12.51
C MET A 548 -12.59 17.99 13.39
N ASP A 549 -13.05 18.69 14.42
CA ASP A 549 -13.95 18.23 15.46
C ASP A 549 -15.17 17.50 14.88
N GLU A 550 -15.46 16.32 15.42
CA GLU A 550 -16.67 15.55 15.11
C GLU A 550 -17.88 16.30 15.68
N GLU A 551 -18.40 17.28 14.92
CA GLU A 551 -19.78 17.69 15.09
C GLU A 551 -20.66 16.51 14.67
N GLU A 552 -21.19 15.79 15.66
CA GLU A 552 -22.18 14.74 15.51
C GLU A 552 -23.45 15.37 14.89
N GLU A 553 -23.46 15.54 13.57
CA GLU A 553 -24.60 16.10 12.83
C GLU A 553 -25.86 15.28 13.14
N ASP A 554 -26.90 15.94 13.62
CA ASP A 554 -28.17 15.31 13.96
C ASP A 554 -28.85 14.73 12.71
N LEU A 555 -28.66 13.43 12.50
CA LEU A 555 -29.24 12.67 11.40
C LEU A 555 -30.73 12.35 11.60
N SER A 556 -31.29 12.63 12.80
CA SER A 556 -32.60 12.11 13.23
C SER A 556 -33.83 12.75 12.56
N GLY A 557 -33.64 13.82 11.77
CA GLY A 557 -34.71 14.55 11.07
C GLY A 557 -34.66 14.55 9.54
N LEU A 558 -33.71 13.84 8.92
CA LEU A 558 -33.51 13.86 7.46
C LEU A 558 -34.56 13.01 6.73
N HIS A 559 -34.97 13.46 5.53
CA HIS A 559 -35.74 12.64 4.60
C HIS A 559 -34.98 11.33 4.30
N PRO A 560 -35.63 10.14 4.23
CA PRO A 560 -34.93 8.87 4.07
C PRO A 560 -33.92 8.82 2.92
N GLY A 561 -34.22 9.45 1.77
CA GLY A 561 -33.27 9.58 0.66
C GLY A 561 -32.02 10.41 0.98
N ALA A 562 -32.17 11.49 1.74
CA ALA A 562 -31.05 12.31 2.19
C ALA A 562 -30.24 11.63 3.30
N LEU A 563 -30.92 10.87 4.17
CA LEU A 563 -30.29 10.02 5.18
C LEU A 563 -29.44 8.93 4.51
N LEU A 564 -29.97 8.25 3.47
CA LEU A 564 -29.21 7.29 2.68
C LEU A 564 -28.01 7.93 1.98
N TYR A 565 -28.18 9.12 1.41
CA TYR A 565 -27.10 9.88 0.76
C TYR A 565 -25.94 10.21 1.72
N ARG A 566 -26.24 10.75 2.91
CA ARG A 566 -25.21 11.11 3.90
C ARG A 566 -24.57 9.87 4.53
N SER A 567 -25.36 8.87 4.93
CA SER A 567 -24.84 7.63 5.52
C SER A 567 -23.99 6.81 4.55
N ALA A 568 -24.26 6.89 3.25
CA ALA A 568 -23.42 6.30 2.21
C ALA A 568 -22.01 6.92 2.16
N ALA A 569 -21.88 8.25 2.38
CA ALA A 569 -20.60 8.93 2.46
C ALA A 569 -19.79 8.47 3.70
N LEU A 570 -20.48 8.27 4.82
CA LEU A 570 -19.89 7.89 6.11
C LEU A 570 -19.67 6.37 6.27
N GLN A 571 -20.10 5.55 5.30
CA GLN A 571 -20.06 4.08 5.35
C GLN A 571 -20.83 3.50 6.54
N ASN A 572 -21.93 4.16 6.95
CA ASN A 572 -22.75 3.70 8.07
C ASN A 572 -23.83 2.72 7.59
N PHE A 573 -23.46 1.44 7.44
CA PHE A 573 -24.34 0.39 6.93
C PHE A 573 -25.65 0.21 7.69
N PRO A 574 -25.67 0.24 9.05
CA PRO A 574 -26.93 0.19 9.80
C PRO A 574 -27.89 1.32 9.42
N VAL A 575 -27.40 2.56 9.32
CA VAL A 575 -28.24 3.72 8.95
C VAL A 575 -28.67 3.66 7.48
N MET A 576 -27.81 3.17 6.58
CA MET A 576 -28.19 2.94 5.18
C MET A 576 -29.31 1.89 5.07
N ALA A 577 -29.23 0.79 5.82
CA ALA A 577 -30.25 -0.25 5.86
C ALA A 577 -31.56 0.25 6.47
N ASP A 578 -31.48 1.07 7.51
CA ASP A 578 -32.63 1.73 8.14
C ASP A 578 -33.32 2.70 7.18
N ALA A 579 -32.56 3.55 6.48
CA ALA A 579 -33.10 4.45 5.46
C ALA A 579 -33.87 3.69 4.36
N LEU A 580 -33.34 2.56 3.88
CA LEU A 580 -34.04 1.70 2.91
C LEU A 580 -35.28 1.00 3.51
N ALA A 581 -35.22 0.60 4.77
CA ALA A 581 -36.39 0.11 5.50
C ALA A 581 -37.47 1.20 5.55
N HIS A 582 -37.09 2.45 5.73
CA HIS A 582 -37.98 3.62 5.69
C HIS A 582 -38.39 4.09 4.29
N GLY A 583 -38.01 3.37 3.24
CA GLY A 583 -38.45 3.64 1.86
C GLY A 583 -37.63 4.71 1.15
N ALA A 584 -36.38 4.93 1.56
CA ALA A 584 -35.43 5.71 0.77
C ALA A 584 -35.34 5.17 -0.65
N ASP A 585 -35.42 6.07 -1.63
CA ASP A 585 -35.06 5.74 -3.00
C ASP A 585 -33.55 5.55 -3.08
N VAL A 586 -33.09 4.35 -3.45
CA VAL A 586 -31.66 4.03 -3.62
C VAL A 586 -30.99 4.92 -4.68
N ASN A 587 -31.78 5.46 -5.61
CA ASN A 587 -31.38 6.35 -6.68
C ASN A 587 -31.74 7.82 -6.40
N TRP A 588 -32.01 8.17 -5.14
CA TRP A 588 -32.35 9.52 -4.73
C TRP A 588 -31.30 10.53 -5.23
N VAL A 589 -31.76 11.71 -5.62
CA VAL A 589 -30.92 12.73 -6.25
C VAL A 589 -30.81 13.94 -5.33
N ASN A 590 -29.59 14.25 -4.89
CA ASN A 590 -29.33 15.46 -4.13
C ASN A 590 -29.19 16.66 -5.08
N VAL A 591 -30.30 17.38 -5.32
CA VAL A 591 -30.31 18.54 -6.23
C VAL A 591 -29.40 19.68 -5.74
N ALA A 592 -29.14 19.78 -4.43
CA ALA A 592 -28.24 20.79 -3.87
C ALA A 592 -26.75 20.49 -4.13
N GLU A 593 -26.39 19.22 -4.27
CA GLU A 593 -25.02 18.76 -4.54
C GLU A 593 -24.93 18.15 -5.93
N ASP A 594 -25.07 18.99 -6.95
CA ASP A 594 -24.87 18.62 -8.35
C ASP A 594 -25.70 17.43 -8.84
N SER A 595 -26.87 17.15 -8.24
CA SER A 595 -27.68 15.96 -8.56
C SER A 595 -26.92 14.63 -8.33
N SER A 596 -26.01 14.61 -7.37
CA SER A 596 -25.30 13.40 -6.95
C SER A 596 -26.24 12.37 -6.32
N THR A 597 -26.00 11.09 -6.58
CA THR A 597 -26.76 9.97 -5.99
C THR A 597 -26.00 9.38 -4.80
N PRO A 598 -26.65 8.61 -3.90
CA PRO A 598 -25.95 7.89 -2.85
C PRO A 598 -24.80 7.03 -3.37
N LEU A 599 -24.95 6.43 -4.57
CA LEU A 599 -23.90 5.63 -5.19
C LEU A 599 -22.70 6.48 -5.61
N ILE A 600 -22.92 7.66 -6.20
CA ILE A 600 -21.85 8.60 -6.56
C ILE A 600 -21.14 9.12 -5.30
N GLN A 601 -21.89 9.44 -4.26
CA GLN A 601 -21.33 9.94 -3.00
C GLN A 601 -20.45 8.91 -2.28
N ALA A 602 -20.82 7.62 -2.36
CA ALA A 602 -20.02 6.51 -1.83
C ALA A 602 -18.70 6.24 -2.58
N VAL A 603 -18.49 6.86 -3.76
CA VAL A 603 -17.29 6.63 -4.59
C VAL A 603 -16.01 7.17 -3.94
N SER A 604 -16.10 8.03 -2.92
CA SER A 604 -14.97 8.63 -2.19
C SER A 604 -14.07 7.66 -1.39
N ASN A 605 -14.09 6.36 -1.75
CA ASN A 605 -13.29 5.20 -1.29
C ASN A 605 -14.06 4.16 -0.43
N ALA A 606 -15.37 3.97 -0.64
CA ALA A 606 -16.18 3.00 0.08
C ALA A 606 -16.65 1.82 -0.79
N LEU A 607 -15.76 0.83 -1.02
CA LEU A 607 -16.06 -0.35 -1.86
C LEU A 607 -17.31 -1.12 -1.37
N ALA A 608 -17.42 -1.36 -0.07
CA ALA A 608 -18.56 -2.08 0.51
C ALA A 608 -19.86 -1.25 0.49
N ALA A 609 -19.81 0.07 0.66
CA ALA A 609 -21.01 0.93 0.56
C ALA A 609 -21.55 0.99 -0.87
N CYS A 610 -20.66 1.07 -1.86
CA CYS A 610 -21.03 0.97 -3.28
C CYS A 610 -21.67 -0.40 -3.57
N GLU A 611 -21.06 -1.49 -3.08
CA GLU A 611 -21.59 -2.85 -3.22
C GLU A 611 -22.98 -2.98 -2.58
N PHE A 612 -23.20 -2.45 -1.37
CA PHE A 612 -24.51 -2.45 -0.71
C PHE A 612 -25.60 -1.74 -1.54
N LEU A 613 -25.30 -0.55 -2.04
CA LEU A 613 -26.22 0.23 -2.86
C LEU A 613 -26.55 -0.49 -4.17
N LEU A 614 -25.55 -1.09 -4.83
CA LEU A 614 -25.75 -1.90 -6.03
C LEU A 614 -26.59 -3.16 -5.76
N GLN A 615 -26.39 -3.80 -4.60
CA GLN A 615 -27.24 -4.92 -4.19
C GLN A 615 -28.68 -4.48 -3.89
N ASN A 616 -28.91 -3.22 -3.52
CA ASN A 616 -30.24 -2.65 -3.32
C ASN A 616 -30.81 -1.91 -4.54
N GLY A 617 -30.20 -2.05 -5.72
CA GLY A 617 -30.77 -1.57 -6.98
C GLY A 617 -30.32 -0.18 -7.42
N ALA A 618 -29.21 0.33 -6.90
CA ALA A 618 -28.60 1.55 -7.40
C ALA A 618 -28.25 1.41 -8.89
N ASN A 619 -28.58 2.43 -9.67
CA ASN A 619 -28.26 2.49 -11.08
C ASN A 619 -26.80 2.89 -11.28
N VAL A 620 -25.99 1.92 -11.70
CA VAL A 620 -24.55 2.10 -11.95
C VAL A 620 -24.22 3.15 -13.02
N ASN A 621 -25.21 3.54 -13.83
CA ASN A 621 -25.06 4.49 -14.95
C ASN A 621 -25.77 5.83 -14.72
N GLN A 622 -26.39 6.06 -13.55
CA GLN A 622 -27.04 7.33 -13.28
C GLN A 622 -25.99 8.43 -13.11
N ALA A 623 -26.08 9.45 -13.95
CA ALA A 623 -25.12 10.55 -13.98
C ALA A 623 -25.58 11.74 -13.13
N ASP A 624 -24.60 12.44 -12.57
CA ASP A 624 -24.79 13.73 -11.92
C ASP A 624 -25.10 14.84 -12.94
N SER A 625 -25.27 16.06 -12.45
CA SER A 625 -25.50 17.24 -13.27
C SER A 625 -24.35 17.55 -14.22
N ASN A 626 -23.13 17.03 -14.02
CA ASN A 626 -21.98 17.16 -14.93
C ASN A 626 -21.94 16.07 -16.01
N GLY A 627 -22.94 15.19 -16.06
CA GLY A 627 -22.95 14.04 -16.94
C GLY A 627 -22.00 12.93 -16.50
N ARG A 628 -21.52 12.96 -15.25
CA ARG A 628 -20.58 11.97 -14.70
C ARG A 628 -21.34 10.93 -13.89
N GLY A 629 -21.29 9.68 -14.33
CA GLY A 629 -21.75 8.53 -13.55
C GLY A 629 -20.71 8.01 -12.56
N PRO A 630 -21.06 7.02 -11.72
CA PRO A 630 -20.16 6.39 -10.76
C PRO A 630 -18.79 5.97 -11.34
N LEU A 631 -18.76 5.42 -12.56
CA LEU A 631 -17.52 5.02 -13.24
C LEU A 631 -16.59 6.21 -13.55
N HIS A 632 -17.15 7.38 -13.90
CA HIS A 632 -16.37 8.60 -14.12
C HIS A 632 -15.72 9.05 -12.82
N HIS A 633 -16.50 9.15 -11.73
CA HIS A 633 -16.00 9.54 -10.42
C HIS A 633 -14.91 8.58 -9.92
N ALA A 634 -15.11 7.26 -10.05
CA ALA A 634 -14.11 6.27 -9.64
C ALA A 634 -12.80 6.40 -10.42
N THR A 635 -12.90 6.77 -11.71
CA THR A 635 -11.73 7.00 -12.56
C THR A 635 -11.04 8.33 -12.27
N ILE A 636 -11.80 9.38 -11.97
CA ILE A 636 -11.26 10.69 -11.56
C ILE A 636 -10.46 10.55 -10.25
N PHE A 637 -11.00 9.82 -9.28
CA PHE A 637 -10.32 9.57 -8.00
C PHE A 637 -9.24 8.49 -8.07
N GLY A 638 -9.12 7.77 -9.20
CA GLY A 638 -8.12 6.72 -9.39
C GLY A 638 -8.40 5.44 -8.58
N HIS A 639 -9.65 5.18 -8.21
CA HIS A 639 -10.06 4.02 -7.42
C HIS A 639 -10.25 2.78 -8.30
N THR A 640 -9.15 2.08 -8.59
CA THR A 640 -9.11 0.88 -9.45
C THR A 640 -10.11 -0.21 -9.01
N GLY A 641 -10.29 -0.43 -7.71
CA GLY A 641 -11.26 -1.40 -7.18
C GLY A 641 -12.72 -1.04 -7.50
N LEU A 642 -13.09 0.24 -7.37
CA LEU A 642 -14.44 0.72 -7.71
C LEU A 642 -14.70 0.69 -9.22
N VAL A 643 -13.68 1.00 -10.04
CA VAL A 643 -13.75 0.82 -11.50
C VAL A 643 -14.05 -0.64 -11.84
N CYS A 644 -13.30 -1.58 -11.24
CA CYS A 644 -13.53 -3.02 -11.42
C CYS A 644 -14.97 -3.41 -11.04
N LEU A 645 -15.45 -2.99 -9.87
CA LEU A 645 -16.81 -3.26 -9.39
C LEU A 645 -17.88 -2.71 -10.36
N PHE A 646 -17.79 -1.46 -10.77
CA PHE A 646 -18.79 -0.84 -11.64
C PHE A 646 -18.84 -1.49 -13.02
N LEU A 647 -17.69 -1.85 -13.59
CA LEU A 647 -17.63 -2.60 -14.87
C LEU A 647 -18.24 -4.00 -14.74
N LYS A 648 -18.03 -4.73 -13.62
CA LYS A 648 -18.73 -6.00 -13.34
C LYS A 648 -20.25 -5.83 -13.29
N ARG A 649 -20.74 -4.67 -12.86
CA ARG A 649 -22.16 -4.32 -12.77
C ARG A 649 -22.75 -3.73 -14.05
N GLY A 650 -21.99 -3.70 -15.14
CA GLY A 650 -22.47 -3.21 -16.43
C GLY A 650 -22.45 -1.68 -16.54
N ALA A 651 -21.50 -1.01 -15.89
CA ALA A 651 -21.24 0.40 -16.13
C ALA A 651 -20.88 0.66 -17.61
N ASP A 652 -21.47 1.71 -18.18
CA ASP A 652 -21.21 2.13 -19.54
C ASP A 652 -19.84 2.82 -19.62
N TYR A 653 -18.86 2.07 -20.11
CA TYR A 653 -17.50 2.54 -20.31
C TYR A 653 -17.36 3.52 -21.49
N ASN A 654 -18.41 3.72 -22.31
CA ASN A 654 -18.43 4.69 -23.41
C ASN A 654 -19.19 5.98 -23.06
N ALA A 655 -19.82 6.04 -21.88
CA ALA A 655 -20.56 7.22 -21.46
C ALA A 655 -19.64 8.45 -21.44
N ARG A 656 -20.15 9.60 -21.90
CA ARG A 656 -19.38 10.85 -22.00
C ARG A 656 -19.93 11.90 -21.06
N ASP A 657 -19.03 12.55 -20.31
CA ASP A 657 -19.38 13.70 -19.48
C ASP A 657 -19.67 14.95 -20.34
N LYS A 658 -20.07 16.06 -19.69
CA LYS A 658 -20.31 17.35 -20.37
C LYS A 658 -19.10 17.88 -21.16
N ASN A 659 -17.87 17.45 -20.83
CA ASN A 659 -16.64 17.81 -21.53
C ASN A 659 -16.29 16.83 -22.66
N GLN A 660 -17.21 15.93 -23.01
CA GLN A 660 -17.00 14.86 -24.00
C GLN A 660 -15.90 13.86 -23.60
N LYS A 661 -15.56 13.77 -22.31
CA LYS A 661 -14.59 12.79 -21.82
C LYS A 661 -15.32 11.51 -21.40
N ASP A 662 -14.87 10.39 -21.93
CA ASP A 662 -15.24 9.06 -21.47
C ASP A 662 -14.29 8.59 -20.35
N PRO A 663 -14.62 7.52 -19.61
CA PRO A 663 -13.76 6.98 -18.56
C PRO A 663 -12.33 6.68 -19.02
N ILE A 664 -12.12 6.17 -20.24
CA ILE A 664 -10.76 5.85 -20.72
C ILE A 664 -9.93 7.10 -20.98
N THR A 665 -10.54 8.17 -21.51
CA THR A 665 -9.88 9.47 -21.70
C THR A 665 -9.48 10.06 -20.35
N ILE A 666 -10.36 10.01 -19.34
CA ILE A 666 -10.04 10.48 -17.99
C ILE A 666 -8.88 9.65 -17.39
N ALA A 667 -8.91 8.32 -17.54
CA ALA A 667 -7.85 7.45 -17.03
C ALA A 667 -6.48 7.73 -17.67
N VAL A 668 -6.46 8.02 -18.97
CA VAL A 668 -5.25 8.41 -19.71
C VAL A 668 -4.74 9.78 -19.24
N ASP A 669 -5.64 10.78 -19.12
CA ASP A 669 -5.29 12.12 -18.62
C ASP A 669 -4.71 12.07 -17.19
N ASN A 670 -5.24 11.18 -16.35
CA ASN A 670 -4.76 10.95 -14.99
C ASN A 670 -3.56 9.99 -14.90
N ALA A 671 -3.04 9.51 -16.04
CA ALA A 671 -1.92 8.56 -16.13
C ALA A 671 -2.12 7.25 -15.31
N ASN A 672 -3.36 6.77 -15.18
CA ASN A 672 -3.69 5.56 -14.42
C ASN A 672 -3.76 4.31 -15.31
N ALA A 673 -2.60 3.64 -15.47
CA ALA A 673 -2.45 2.50 -16.38
C ALA A 673 -3.32 1.29 -16.03
N ASP A 674 -3.58 1.04 -14.75
CA ASP A 674 -4.39 -0.11 -14.31
C ASP A 674 -5.86 0.08 -14.70
N ILE A 675 -6.39 1.30 -14.50
CA ILE A 675 -7.74 1.67 -14.94
C ILE A 675 -7.85 1.64 -16.47
N VAL A 676 -6.85 2.13 -17.20
CA VAL A 676 -6.82 2.02 -18.68
C VAL A 676 -6.88 0.57 -19.12
N THR A 677 -6.17 -0.32 -18.43
CA THR A 677 -6.16 -1.76 -18.72
C THR A 677 -7.54 -2.38 -18.47
N LEU A 678 -8.16 -2.11 -17.32
CA LEU A 678 -9.52 -2.59 -17.01
C LEU A 678 -10.56 -2.12 -18.02
N LEU A 679 -10.52 -0.85 -18.42
CA LEU A 679 -11.46 -0.28 -19.39
C LEU A 679 -11.27 -0.87 -20.80
N ARG A 680 -10.01 -1.10 -21.22
CA ARG A 680 -9.73 -1.75 -22.51
C ARG A 680 -10.18 -3.21 -22.52
N ILE A 681 -9.98 -3.94 -21.43
CA ILE A 681 -10.42 -5.33 -21.29
C ILE A 681 -11.95 -5.41 -21.31
N ALA A 682 -12.64 -4.53 -20.58
CA ALA A 682 -14.11 -4.45 -20.61
C ALA A 682 -14.65 -4.14 -21.99
N LYS A 683 -14.02 -3.21 -22.71
CA LYS A 683 -14.35 -2.90 -24.10
C LYS A 683 -14.18 -4.13 -25.01
N MET A 684 -13.01 -4.78 -24.95
CA MET A 684 -12.71 -5.94 -25.78
C MET A 684 -13.65 -7.12 -25.50
N ASN A 685 -14.00 -7.38 -24.24
CA ASN A 685 -14.94 -8.44 -23.87
C ASN A 685 -16.36 -8.16 -24.42
N LYS A 686 -16.83 -6.91 -24.37
CA LYS A 686 -18.13 -6.56 -24.95
C LYS A 686 -18.12 -6.69 -26.48
N GLU A 687 -17.04 -6.25 -27.14
CA GLU A 687 -16.86 -6.43 -28.59
C GLU A 687 -16.83 -7.92 -28.99
N MET A 688 -16.17 -8.77 -28.21
CA MET A 688 -16.18 -10.23 -28.42
C MET A 688 -17.58 -10.82 -28.23
N ARG A 689 -18.33 -10.40 -27.20
CA ARG A 689 -19.72 -10.85 -26.97
C ARG A 689 -20.70 -10.39 -28.05
N GLU A 690 -20.49 -9.22 -28.63
CA GLU A 690 -21.30 -8.70 -29.74
C GLU A 690 -20.98 -9.40 -31.09
N MET A 691 -19.78 -9.98 -31.22
CA MET A 691 -19.32 -10.71 -32.41
C MET A 691 -19.72 -12.20 -32.42
N ASP A 692 -19.70 -12.88 -31.26
CA ASP A 692 -19.94 -14.33 -31.13
C ASP A 692 -21.43 -14.74 -31.01
N GLY A 693 -22.32 -14.14 -31.82
CA GLY A 693 -23.77 -14.37 -31.79
C GLY A 693 -24.22 -15.79 -31.38
N ALA A 694 -24.89 -15.86 -30.22
CA ALA A 694 -25.64 -17.01 -29.66
C ALA A 694 -24.91 -18.33 -29.33
N PHE A 695 -23.64 -18.56 -29.70
CA PHE A 695 -22.93 -19.81 -29.37
C PHE A 695 -21.42 -19.60 -29.09
N GLY A 696 -21.07 -18.91 -27.99
CA GLY A 696 -19.67 -18.80 -27.54
C GLY A 696 -19.53 -18.30 -26.10
N GLN A 697 -19.16 -19.18 -25.16
CA GLN A 697 -18.95 -18.84 -23.74
C GLN A 697 -17.46 -18.64 -23.36
N SER A 698 -16.52 -18.84 -24.30
CA SER A 698 -15.08 -18.96 -23.99
C SER A 698 -14.36 -17.64 -23.71
N GLY A 699 -14.86 -16.50 -24.19
CA GLY A 699 -14.27 -15.17 -23.92
C GLY A 699 -14.51 -14.63 -22.50
N ASP A 700 -15.51 -15.17 -21.80
CA ASP A 700 -15.96 -14.60 -20.52
C ASP A 700 -15.11 -15.08 -19.32
N GLU A 701 -14.48 -16.26 -19.39
CA GLU A 701 -13.65 -16.79 -18.28
C GLU A 701 -12.38 -15.94 -18.03
N THR A 702 -11.65 -15.56 -19.08
CA THR A 702 -10.43 -14.73 -18.92
C THR A 702 -10.77 -13.33 -18.40
N TYR A 703 -11.88 -12.76 -18.88
CA TYR A 703 -12.41 -11.51 -18.35
C TYR A 703 -12.76 -11.63 -16.87
N GLN A 704 -13.51 -12.69 -16.50
CA GLN A 704 -13.91 -12.95 -15.12
C GLN A 704 -12.71 -13.17 -14.21
N ASP A 705 -11.67 -13.88 -14.66
CA ASP A 705 -10.46 -14.15 -13.87
C ASP A 705 -9.64 -12.89 -13.59
N ILE A 706 -9.39 -12.05 -14.61
CA ILE A 706 -8.69 -10.78 -14.42
C ILE A 706 -9.46 -9.88 -13.44
N PHE A 707 -10.77 -9.78 -13.62
CA PHE A 707 -11.63 -9.00 -12.74
C PHE A 707 -11.77 -9.61 -11.34
N ARG A 708 -11.61 -10.93 -11.18
CA ARG A 708 -11.51 -11.62 -9.88
C ARG A 708 -10.22 -11.24 -9.17
N ASP A 709 -9.09 -11.24 -9.86
CA ASP A 709 -7.80 -10.84 -9.31
C ASP A 709 -7.80 -9.38 -8.84
N PHE A 710 -8.34 -8.45 -9.65
CA PHE A 710 -8.46 -7.05 -9.25
C PHE A 710 -9.40 -6.85 -8.05
N SER A 711 -10.51 -7.59 -7.97
CA SER A 711 -11.38 -7.59 -6.79
C SER A 711 -10.68 -8.10 -5.54
N HIS A 712 -9.96 -9.22 -5.66
CA HIS A 712 -9.20 -9.77 -4.54
C HIS A 712 -8.09 -8.82 -4.08
N MET A 713 -7.41 -8.13 -5.01
CA MET A 713 -6.46 -7.07 -4.68
C MET A 713 -7.14 -5.86 -4.02
N ALA A 714 -8.29 -5.40 -4.53
CA ALA A 714 -8.99 -4.24 -3.98
C ALA A 714 -9.51 -4.48 -2.56
N SER A 715 -10.02 -5.68 -2.29
CA SER A 715 -10.60 -6.02 -0.99
C SER A 715 -9.55 -6.38 0.06
N ASN A 716 -8.55 -7.20 -0.31
CA ASN A 716 -7.59 -7.76 0.64
C ASN A 716 -6.24 -7.04 0.67
N ASN A 717 -5.89 -6.30 -0.39
CA ASN A 717 -4.60 -5.61 -0.52
C ASN A 717 -4.73 -4.23 -1.21
N PRO A 718 -5.62 -3.32 -0.74
CA PRO A 718 -5.92 -2.07 -1.44
C PRO A 718 -4.68 -1.20 -1.69
N GLU A 719 -3.66 -1.29 -0.82
CA GLU A 719 -2.38 -0.58 -0.97
C GLU A 719 -1.60 -0.99 -2.23
N LYS A 720 -1.79 -2.21 -2.76
CA LYS A 720 -1.16 -2.63 -4.02
C LYS A 720 -1.73 -1.91 -5.24
N LEU A 721 -2.95 -1.39 -5.11
CA LEU A 721 -3.63 -0.60 -6.15
C LEU A 721 -3.42 0.91 -5.96
N LYS A 722 -2.93 1.35 -4.80
CA LYS A 722 -2.52 2.74 -4.56
C LYS A 722 -1.08 2.93 -5.03
N ARG A 723 -0.88 3.67 -6.12
CA ARG A 723 0.47 4.17 -6.44
C ARG A 723 0.88 5.25 -5.44
N ARG A 724 2.13 5.20 -4.98
CA ARG A 724 2.79 6.34 -4.33
C ARG A 724 2.65 7.52 -5.29
N SER A 725 2.06 8.61 -4.81
CA SER A 725 2.03 9.89 -5.53
C SER A 725 3.44 10.17 -6.06
N ALA A 726 3.60 10.20 -7.38
CA ALA A 726 4.81 10.72 -7.96
C ALA A 726 4.96 12.15 -7.44
N ASP A 727 6.08 12.44 -6.78
CA ASP A 727 6.46 13.82 -6.48
C ASP A 727 6.28 14.66 -7.74
N PRO A 728 5.56 15.80 -7.67
CA PRO A 728 5.52 16.70 -8.79
C PRO A 728 6.94 17.26 -8.95
N LYS A 729 7.64 16.79 -9.99
CA LYS A 729 8.80 17.49 -10.52
C LYS A 729 8.34 18.85 -11.06
N SER A 730 8.46 19.88 -10.24
CA SER A 730 8.90 21.23 -10.60
C SER A 730 9.29 21.98 -9.34
#